data_AF-A0A8J4SI58-F1
#
_entry.id   AF-A0A8J4SI58-F1
#
_cell.length_a   1.000
_cell.length_b   1.000
_cell.length_c   1.000
_cell.angle_alpha   90.00
_cell.angle_beta   90.00
_cell.angle_gamma   90.00
#
_symmetry.space_group_name_H-M   'P 1'
#
loop_
_entity.id
_entity.type
_entity.pdbx_description
1 polymer ?
#
loop_
_entity_poly.entity_id
_entity_poly.type
_entity_poly.pdbx_seq_one_letter_code
_entity_poly.pdbx_strand_id
1 'polypeptide(L)'
;MSAGMSAMLAAVLLLSGCNSSESTPSASEKANGKTAEATEIQFPLEKPVKLEILASTAPQVKKSYNEMQMFKELKEMTNVDVEWTQVGWEQLAEKKNIVIASGDLPDVFYGRGVLMDQEIVKLGSQGAIIPLEDLIEQHAPNLKKVFEQRPDFKTLLTANDGHIYSLPTFVERDFNEIPSVLFINKKWLDQLSLAVPTTTDEFYEVLKAFKEKDPNGNGKADEVPFSFLFNNQQNGSNSLAGSFGIKQDDPRNNLYLDNGVVKYAPEQPEYQAYLEYMNKLFKENLVDEEVFTHDQNTYLTKVRSTDIPIGAFFGFSQLSIFGSMNEDYVPVLPLKGPDGKQGWLRIPAAISKGAFAITAANENPEVTMKWMDAMFEEKLSFQFEIGPIGLTVKENPDGTFDKMPNPDGVSEGDFKHSEAPGNGATVIVLKDMVDRLIDEQADEKREYYEMYDPFASKEVIKDMLWSAEDGEKLAAINLDLNGKNGYYASTFAKFVMNGFTQADWDNHLAQLKKLKPVKLGEAKLTGGFWGNRVDDYMHVIKSMESSLMHSDNAARLINFGIAAGEMEGKFHDNDWSDGDCYKFIEGCANQYAVTKDPQILEILNKYIPWIEASQESDGYINTQILLTNKERWQHPAHHELYNIGHLFTAACALYEAAGDDRLLQVAVRCADYLCTVFMPLNAELGDFCFNPSQIMGLVDLYRLTGTKRYLELADIFVTMRGTKQGNGDQNQNRVALREEYKPVGHAVTASYLYAGAADVYAHTQDETLLTALERIWNDMISRRIYITGGVCPIYEGVSERGDRVQEAFGDEFNLPNRIAYNETCANIAAAMWAHRMLHVTNKAVYGDWMESILYNAGISGGSLDMTRYFYANPLAHRVHERIKPTFRQYAHAPNERFVTFGCWCCPPQLWRTLTGMPKWIYSTSEQGVAINLFAGCELDSKLANGAPVKLRMETYYPWDQEVKIYVDQAPAAGMKLSFRIPAWCTDATCNGQPIQRGIHEVTVQSGEEINIQLPMKAQLYQANPMVEQANGMVAVKRGPVVYCLEGCDISGEATLDELALPIHATFQEVPIAEMPYHMVGLQTEMVIRPKGDALYHPLVQDQNQTLTVRLIPYFSWANREESDMSVWFPRA
;
A
#
# COMPACT_ATOMS: atom_id res chain seq x y z
N MET A 1 44.85 46.88 -21.02
CA MET A 1 43.86 47.19 -22.06
C MET A 1 42.56 46.59 -21.56
N SER A 2 41.88 47.35 -20.69
CA SER A 2 40.59 48.03 -20.96
C SER A 2 39.46 47.01 -20.97
N ALA A 3 38.61 46.80 -19.95
CA ALA A 3 37.95 47.63 -18.92
C ALA A 3 36.50 47.10 -18.95
N GLY A 4 35.75 46.83 -17.87
CA GLY A 4 35.99 47.00 -16.44
C GLY A 4 34.77 46.55 -15.63
N MET A 5 35.05 46.19 -14.36
CA MET A 5 34.34 46.54 -13.11
C MET A 5 32.87 46.11 -12.91
N SER A 6 32.49 45.31 -11.90
CA SER A 6 32.66 45.38 -10.43
C SER A 6 31.46 45.98 -9.67
N ALA A 7 30.90 45.15 -8.79
CA ALA A 7 30.55 45.42 -7.38
C ALA A 7 29.17 46.00 -6.96
N MET A 8 28.54 45.21 -6.07
CA MET A 8 28.03 45.51 -4.71
C MET A 8 26.68 46.25 -4.46
N LEU A 9 25.81 45.49 -3.77
CA LEU A 9 25.08 45.74 -2.50
C LEU A 9 24.21 46.99 -2.25
N ALA A 10 22.92 46.69 -2.01
CA ALA A 10 22.09 46.98 -0.82
C ALA A 10 21.81 48.43 -0.32
N ALA A 11 20.51 48.77 -0.23
CA ALA A 11 19.78 49.46 0.87
C ALA A 11 18.43 50.00 0.32
N VAL A 12 17.26 49.43 0.62
CA VAL A 12 16.41 49.55 1.83
C VAL A 12 15.56 50.84 1.91
N LEU A 13 14.25 50.62 1.71
CA LEU A 13 13.03 51.22 2.33
C LEU A 13 12.78 52.74 2.30
N LEU A 14 11.53 53.10 1.95
CA LEU A 14 10.50 53.64 2.89
C LEU A 14 9.14 53.88 2.17
N LEU A 15 8.10 53.18 2.66
CA LEU A 15 6.71 53.58 3.06
C LEU A 15 5.96 54.67 2.24
N SER A 16 4.64 54.66 2.00
CA SER A 16 3.45 54.01 2.58
C SER A 16 2.19 54.46 1.80
N GLY A 17 1.08 53.70 1.84
CA GLY A 17 -0.24 54.19 1.42
C GLY A 17 -1.29 53.09 1.23
N CYS A 18 -2.14 52.86 2.24
CA CYS A 18 -3.26 51.93 2.25
C CYS A 18 -4.29 52.20 1.14
N ASN A 19 -4.85 51.16 0.52
CA ASN A 19 -6.30 51.09 0.32
C ASN A 19 -6.81 49.65 0.17
N SER A 20 -7.87 49.37 0.93
CA SER A 20 -8.94 48.37 0.74
C SER A 20 -8.73 47.15 -0.16
N SER A 21 -8.81 45.98 0.48
CA SER A 21 -9.47 44.75 0.01
C SER A 21 -10.10 44.78 -1.39
N GLU A 22 -9.50 44.03 -2.32
CA GLU A 22 -10.23 43.35 -3.39
C GLU A 22 -9.52 42.02 -3.69
N SER A 23 -10.27 40.95 -3.51
CA SER A 23 -9.94 39.58 -3.87
C SER A 23 -9.60 39.47 -5.35
N THR A 24 -8.47 38.85 -5.68
CA THR A 24 -8.22 38.32 -7.02
C THR A 24 -9.31 37.28 -7.34
N PRO A 25 -10.11 37.43 -8.41
CA PRO A 25 -11.18 36.49 -8.66
C PRO A 25 -10.62 35.16 -9.16
N SER A 26 -11.25 34.07 -8.71
CA SER A 26 -11.02 32.71 -9.19
C SER A 26 -11.31 32.60 -10.68
N ALA A 27 -10.67 31.62 -11.34
CA ALA A 27 -10.84 31.30 -12.76
C ALA A 27 -12.30 31.00 -13.18
N SER A 28 -13.24 30.90 -12.24
CA SER A 28 -14.69 30.78 -12.47
C SER A 28 -15.38 32.06 -12.94
N GLU A 29 -14.73 33.23 -12.96
CA GLU A 29 -15.35 34.49 -13.44
C GLU A 29 -15.00 34.89 -14.89
N LYS A 30 -14.14 34.13 -15.60
CA LYS A 30 -13.88 34.39 -17.04
C LYS A 30 -14.89 33.72 -17.99
N ALA A 31 -15.84 32.95 -17.48
CA ALA A 31 -16.85 32.25 -18.29
C ALA A 31 -18.17 33.03 -18.49
N ASN A 32 -18.19 34.34 -18.27
CA ASN A 32 -19.36 35.18 -18.60
C ASN A 32 -18.96 36.34 -19.54
N GLY A 33 -18.54 35.96 -20.75
CA GLY A 33 -18.23 36.88 -21.83
C GLY A 33 -19.21 36.74 -22.98
N LYS A 34 -20.19 37.67 -23.04
CA LYS A 34 -20.95 38.13 -24.22
C LYS A 34 -21.43 37.05 -25.20
N THR A 35 -22.75 36.85 -25.25
CA THR A 35 -23.49 36.39 -26.42
C THR A 35 -23.14 37.26 -27.64
N ALA A 36 -22.16 36.83 -28.42
CA ALA A 36 -21.97 37.29 -29.78
C ALA A 36 -23.05 36.63 -30.65
N GLU A 37 -23.66 37.41 -31.54
CA GLU A 37 -24.59 36.89 -32.55
C GLU A 37 -23.88 35.77 -33.34
N ALA A 38 -24.49 34.59 -33.40
CA ALA A 38 -23.96 33.43 -34.12
C ALA A 38 -23.83 33.75 -35.61
N THR A 39 -22.65 34.18 -36.03
CA THR A 39 -22.26 34.18 -37.44
C THR A 39 -22.14 32.71 -37.86
N GLU A 40 -22.98 32.28 -38.80
CA GLU A 40 -22.95 30.93 -39.34
C GLU A 40 -21.58 30.68 -40.01
N ILE A 41 -20.72 29.87 -39.36
CA ILE A 41 -19.38 29.54 -39.88
C ILE A 41 -19.56 28.75 -41.18
N GLN A 42 -19.11 29.26 -42.33
CA GLN A 42 -19.24 28.56 -43.62
C GLN A 42 -17.86 28.09 -44.10
N PHE A 43 -17.76 26.81 -44.48
CA PHE A 43 -16.55 26.24 -45.10
C PHE A 43 -16.66 26.25 -46.63
N PRO A 44 -15.56 26.45 -47.37
CA PRO A 44 -14.22 26.81 -46.86
C PRO A 44 -14.17 28.23 -46.26
N LEU A 45 -13.36 28.46 -45.23
CA LEU A 45 -13.22 29.77 -44.57
C LEU A 45 -12.65 30.82 -45.53
N GLU A 46 -13.06 32.09 -45.41
CA GLU A 46 -12.50 33.19 -46.21
C GLU A 46 -11.01 33.45 -45.92
N LYS A 47 -10.58 33.23 -44.67
CA LYS A 47 -9.19 33.33 -44.23
C LYS A 47 -8.76 32.02 -43.55
N PRO A 48 -7.52 31.57 -43.77
CA PRO A 48 -7.05 30.35 -43.15
C PRO A 48 -6.93 30.52 -41.63
N VAL A 49 -7.46 29.56 -40.89
CA VAL A 49 -7.25 29.40 -39.44
C VAL A 49 -6.18 28.35 -39.25
N LYS A 50 -5.19 28.63 -38.39
CA LYS A 50 -4.11 27.71 -38.06
C LYS A 50 -4.42 27.03 -36.73
N LEU A 51 -4.24 25.71 -36.65
CA LEU A 51 -4.37 24.91 -35.42
C LEU A 51 -3.07 24.16 -35.13
N GLU A 52 -2.65 24.15 -33.87
CA GLU A 52 -1.52 23.36 -33.37
C GLU A 52 -2.05 22.12 -32.66
N ILE A 53 -1.77 20.93 -33.21
CA ILE A 53 -2.40 19.68 -32.78
C ILE A 53 -1.36 18.65 -32.37
N LEU A 54 -1.49 18.11 -31.14
CA LEU A 54 -0.75 16.92 -30.72
C LEU A 54 -1.54 15.67 -31.11
N ALA A 55 -0.97 14.85 -31.99
CA ALA A 55 -1.63 13.69 -32.55
C ALA A 55 -1.00 12.36 -32.12
N SER A 56 -1.84 11.43 -31.64
CA SER A 56 -1.48 10.02 -31.45
C SER A 56 -1.51 9.28 -32.79
N THR A 57 -0.41 8.61 -33.16
CA THR A 57 -0.31 7.91 -34.45
C THR A 57 0.04 6.43 -34.30
N ALA A 58 -0.63 5.58 -35.08
CA ALA A 58 -0.35 4.15 -35.12
C ALA A 58 1.06 3.86 -35.70
N PRO A 59 1.72 2.75 -35.32
CA PRO A 59 3.08 2.42 -35.77
C PRO A 59 3.26 2.34 -37.30
N GLN A 60 2.17 2.08 -38.03
CA GLN A 60 2.15 1.99 -39.49
C GLN A 60 2.20 3.38 -40.18
N VAL A 61 1.92 4.47 -39.45
CA VAL A 61 1.95 5.83 -39.98
C VAL A 61 3.40 6.29 -40.09
N LYS A 62 3.91 6.32 -41.33
CA LYS A 62 5.30 6.71 -41.66
C LYS A 62 5.41 8.11 -42.28
N LYS A 63 4.31 8.65 -42.81
CA LYS A 63 4.26 9.99 -43.44
C LYS A 63 3.67 11.03 -42.47
N SER A 64 3.98 12.30 -42.73
CA SER A 64 3.25 13.39 -42.10
C SER A 64 1.78 13.38 -42.53
N TYR A 65 0.87 13.68 -41.62
CA TYR A 65 -0.56 13.86 -41.89
C TYR A 65 -0.80 14.91 -42.98
N ASN A 66 0.01 15.97 -43.06
CA ASN A 66 -0.10 16.97 -44.13
C ASN A 66 0.25 16.45 -45.54
N GLU A 67 0.91 15.29 -45.64
CA GLU A 67 1.23 14.66 -46.93
C GLU A 67 0.12 13.72 -47.41
N MET A 68 -0.79 13.31 -46.52
CA MET A 68 -1.87 12.37 -46.80
C MET A 68 -2.98 13.02 -47.62
N GLN A 69 -3.55 12.28 -48.58
CA GLN A 69 -4.66 12.76 -49.40
C GLN A 69 -5.85 13.23 -48.54
N MET A 70 -6.24 12.47 -47.51
CA MET A 70 -7.41 12.81 -46.66
C MET A 70 -7.30 14.19 -45.99
N PHE A 71 -6.13 14.56 -45.47
CA PHE A 71 -5.95 15.86 -44.82
C PHE A 71 -5.72 17.00 -45.80
N LYS A 72 -5.17 16.74 -47.00
CA LYS A 72 -5.11 17.74 -48.08
C LYS A 72 -6.51 18.11 -48.55
N GLU A 73 -7.38 17.13 -48.78
CA GLU A 73 -8.77 17.35 -49.15
C GLU A 73 -9.53 18.06 -48.04
N LEU A 74 -9.35 17.66 -46.78
CA LEU A 74 -9.97 18.35 -45.64
C LEU A 74 -9.53 19.82 -45.55
N LYS A 75 -8.25 20.12 -45.80
CA LYS A 75 -7.73 21.50 -45.85
C LYS A 75 -8.36 22.28 -47.00
N GLU A 76 -8.50 21.71 -48.19
CA GLU A 76 -9.16 22.37 -49.32
C GLU A 76 -10.66 22.63 -49.06
N MET A 77 -11.34 21.69 -48.41
CA MET A 77 -12.76 21.79 -48.06
C MET A 77 -13.04 22.83 -46.99
N THR A 78 -12.13 22.99 -46.01
CA THR A 78 -12.37 23.81 -44.81
C THR A 78 -11.58 25.10 -44.77
N ASN A 79 -10.45 25.16 -45.49
CA ASN A 79 -9.42 26.20 -45.36
C ASN A 79 -8.84 26.31 -43.93
N VAL A 80 -8.81 25.20 -43.17
CA VAL A 80 -8.11 25.09 -41.88
C VAL A 80 -6.74 24.45 -42.11
N ASP A 81 -5.69 25.11 -41.62
CA ASP A 81 -4.31 24.63 -41.72
C ASP A 81 -3.85 24.05 -40.39
N VAL A 82 -3.24 22.87 -40.39
CA VAL A 82 -2.88 22.15 -39.17
C VAL A 82 -1.37 21.95 -39.09
N GLU A 83 -0.80 22.37 -37.96
CA GLU A 83 0.55 22.01 -37.55
C GLU A 83 0.51 20.79 -36.63
N TRP A 84 1.00 19.66 -37.15
CA TRP A 84 0.93 18.38 -36.45
C TRP A 84 2.20 18.08 -35.65
N THR A 85 2.02 17.84 -34.36
CA THR A 85 2.99 17.14 -33.51
C THR A 85 2.58 15.66 -33.43
N GLN A 86 3.04 14.85 -34.38
CA GLN A 86 2.72 13.41 -34.43
C GLN A 86 3.62 12.61 -33.47
N VAL A 87 3.00 11.81 -32.61
CA VAL A 87 3.70 10.96 -31.63
C VAL A 87 3.19 9.52 -31.75
N GLY A 88 4.12 8.58 -31.94
CA GLY A 88 3.82 7.15 -31.95
C GLY A 88 3.29 6.66 -30.60
N TRP A 89 2.45 5.63 -30.60
CA TRP A 89 1.84 5.08 -29.37
C TRP A 89 2.84 4.74 -28.27
N GLU A 90 4.05 4.30 -28.62
CA GLU A 90 5.11 3.95 -27.67
C GLU A 90 5.70 5.18 -26.94
N GLN A 91 5.76 6.33 -27.61
CA GLN A 91 6.33 7.58 -27.06
C GLN A 91 5.25 8.55 -26.53
N LEU A 92 3.97 8.25 -26.80
CA LEU A 92 2.85 9.14 -26.53
C LEU A 92 2.75 9.53 -25.06
N ALA A 93 2.86 8.56 -24.15
CA ALA A 93 2.72 8.81 -22.72
C ALA A 93 3.76 9.82 -22.20
N GLU A 94 5.03 9.65 -22.56
CA GLU A 94 6.11 10.54 -22.15
C GLU A 94 5.91 11.96 -22.71
N LYS A 95 5.65 12.09 -24.02
CA LYS A 95 5.51 13.40 -24.65
C LYS A 95 4.27 14.16 -24.19
N LYS A 96 3.13 13.48 -24.08
CA LYS A 96 1.90 14.07 -23.57
C LYS A 96 2.07 14.56 -22.13
N ASN A 97 2.71 13.77 -21.26
CA ASN A 97 2.94 14.17 -19.87
C ASN A 97 3.82 15.42 -19.76
N ILE A 98 4.83 15.57 -20.62
CA ILE A 98 5.67 16.78 -20.66
C ILE A 98 4.84 18.01 -21.05
N VAL A 99 3.99 17.88 -22.08
CA VAL A 99 3.13 18.97 -22.56
C VAL A 99 2.09 19.39 -21.52
N ILE A 100 1.46 18.41 -20.85
CA ILE A 100 0.50 18.70 -19.77
C ILE A 100 1.21 19.37 -18.58
N ALA A 101 2.41 18.89 -18.21
CA ALA A 101 3.15 19.41 -17.06
C ALA A 101 3.75 20.81 -17.29
N SER A 102 4.11 21.16 -18.53
CA SER A 102 4.63 22.49 -18.85
C SER A 102 3.54 23.57 -18.84
N GLY A 103 2.27 23.19 -19.00
CA GLY A 103 1.13 24.10 -19.18
C GLY A 103 1.09 24.75 -20.56
N ASP A 104 2.02 24.43 -21.45
CA ASP A 104 2.08 24.90 -22.84
C ASP A 104 1.27 23.94 -23.73
N LEU A 105 -0.06 24.05 -23.62
CA LEU A 105 -1.00 23.11 -24.23
C LEU A 105 -1.18 23.40 -25.74
N PRO A 106 -1.29 22.36 -26.60
CA PRO A 106 -1.68 22.53 -28.00
C PRO A 106 -3.14 23.01 -28.08
N ASP A 107 -3.60 23.48 -29.24
CA ASP A 107 -5.02 23.81 -29.44
C ASP A 107 -5.93 22.58 -29.28
N VAL A 108 -5.44 21.41 -29.69
CA VAL A 108 -6.20 20.15 -29.74
C VAL A 108 -5.30 18.95 -29.41
N PHE A 109 -5.84 18.01 -28.63
CA PHE A 109 -5.38 16.63 -28.60
C PHE A 109 -6.18 15.81 -29.62
N TYR A 110 -5.52 15.09 -30.53
CA TYR A 110 -6.17 14.33 -31.61
C TYR A 110 -5.66 12.89 -31.72
N GLY A 111 -6.54 11.98 -32.10
CA GLY A 111 -6.22 10.61 -32.49
C GLY A 111 -6.52 9.57 -31.42
N ARG A 112 -6.69 8.32 -31.86
CA ARG A 112 -7.12 7.21 -31.00
C ARG A 112 -6.24 7.08 -29.75
N GLY A 113 -6.87 7.10 -28.59
CA GLY A 113 -6.22 6.96 -27.28
C GLY A 113 -5.26 8.10 -26.91
N VAL A 114 -5.38 9.28 -27.53
CA VAL A 114 -4.53 10.44 -27.17
C VAL A 114 -4.71 10.83 -25.71
N LEU A 115 -5.95 10.85 -25.22
CA LEU A 115 -6.29 10.95 -23.80
C LEU A 115 -6.91 9.65 -23.30
N MET A 116 -6.48 9.22 -22.12
CA MET A 116 -7.08 8.15 -21.33
C MET A 116 -8.23 8.69 -20.50
N ASP A 117 -9.18 7.84 -20.12
CA ASP A 117 -10.39 8.21 -19.37
C ASP A 117 -10.11 9.09 -18.13
N GLN A 118 -9.07 8.76 -17.36
CA GLN A 118 -8.67 9.52 -16.17
C GLN A 118 -8.11 10.90 -16.50
N GLU A 119 -7.41 11.03 -17.63
CA GLU A 119 -6.83 12.28 -18.07
C GLU A 119 -7.91 13.23 -18.58
N ILE A 120 -8.96 12.70 -19.23
CA ILE A 120 -10.13 13.49 -19.64
C ILE A 120 -10.76 14.15 -18.42
N VAL A 121 -11.07 13.36 -17.39
CA VAL A 121 -11.72 13.86 -16.17
C VAL A 121 -10.81 14.82 -15.40
N LYS A 122 -9.53 14.48 -15.27
CA LYS A 122 -8.55 15.32 -14.58
C LYS A 122 -8.36 16.66 -15.28
N LEU A 123 -8.06 16.67 -16.58
CA LEU A 123 -7.83 17.90 -17.35
C LEU A 123 -9.11 18.75 -17.44
N GLY A 124 -10.27 18.11 -17.56
CA GLY A 124 -11.57 18.79 -17.55
C GLY A 124 -11.81 19.52 -16.22
N SER A 125 -11.62 18.82 -15.10
CA SER A 125 -11.76 19.43 -13.76
C SER A 125 -10.76 20.56 -13.47
N GLN A 126 -9.59 20.53 -14.12
CA GLN A 126 -8.57 21.57 -14.03
C GLN A 126 -8.82 22.75 -14.98
N GLY A 127 -9.81 22.64 -15.87
CA GLY A 127 -10.08 23.63 -16.91
C GLY A 127 -9.01 23.68 -18.01
N ALA A 128 -8.18 22.65 -18.15
CA ALA A 128 -7.16 22.55 -19.19
C ALA A 128 -7.76 22.13 -20.54
N ILE A 129 -8.86 21.38 -20.52
CA ILE A 129 -9.74 21.10 -21.67
C ILE A 129 -11.14 21.62 -21.39
N ILE A 130 -11.82 22.09 -22.43
CA ILE A 130 -13.11 22.79 -22.28
C ILE A 130 -14.30 21.83 -22.42
N PRO A 131 -15.44 22.09 -21.76
CA PRO A 131 -16.70 21.41 -22.06
C PRO A 131 -17.13 21.62 -23.51
N LEU A 132 -17.67 20.58 -24.15
CA LEU A 132 -17.97 20.54 -25.58
C LEU A 132 -19.47 20.52 -25.88
N GLU A 133 -20.34 20.27 -24.90
CA GLU A 133 -21.78 20.07 -25.14
C GLU A 133 -22.47 21.23 -25.87
N ASP A 134 -22.11 22.48 -25.54
CA ASP A 134 -22.66 23.66 -26.21
C ASP A 134 -22.13 23.81 -27.64
N LEU A 135 -20.84 23.52 -27.86
CA LEU A 135 -20.21 23.54 -29.19
C LEU A 135 -20.80 22.44 -30.09
N ILE A 136 -21.07 21.26 -29.53
CA ILE A 136 -21.73 20.16 -30.23
C ILE A 136 -23.13 20.58 -30.67
N GLU A 137 -23.90 21.18 -29.77
CA GLU A 137 -25.28 21.58 -30.04
C GLU A 137 -25.39 22.61 -31.18
N GLN A 138 -24.44 23.55 -31.22
CA GLN A 138 -24.43 24.70 -32.14
C GLN A 138 -23.71 24.43 -33.47
N HIS A 139 -22.64 23.62 -33.46
CA HIS A 139 -21.70 23.53 -34.59
C HIS A 139 -21.46 22.11 -35.12
N ALA A 140 -22.01 21.05 -34.49
CA ALA A 140 -21.72 19.66 -34.86
C ALA A 140 -22.95 18.84 -35.33
N PRO A 141 -23.60 19.19 -36.47
CA PRO A 141 -24.78 18.49 -36.96
C PRO A 141 -24.54 17.01 -37.32
N ASN A 142 -23.35 16.63 -37.81
CA ASN A 142 -23.07 15.22 -38.14
C ASN A 142 -22.96 14.37 -36.87
N LEU A 143 -22.24 14.86 -35.85
CA LEU A 143 -22.14 14.19 -34.56
C LEU A 143 -23.49 14.10 -33.84
N LYS A 144 -24.34 15.13 -33.95
CA LYS A 144 -25.71 15.06 -33.43
C LYS A 144 -26.53 13.95 -34.08
N LYS A 145 -26.43 13.80 -35.41
CA LYS A 145 -27.06 12.69 -36.15
C LYS A 145 -26.53 11.32 -35.66
N VAL A 146 -25.25 11.24 -35.28
CA VAL A 146 -24.69 10.03 -34.66
C VAL A 146 -25.27 9.79 -33.27
N PHE A 147 -25.37 10.80 -32.40
CA PHE A 147 -25.97 10.66 -31.07
C PHE A 147 -27.46 10.33 -31.10
N GLU A 148 -28.20 10.75 -32.13
CA GLU A 148 -29.59 10.32 -32.35
C GLU A 148 -29.68 8.83 -32.68
N GLN A 149 -28.73 8.30 -33.46
CA GLN A 149 -28.65 6.88 -33.81
C GLN A 149 -28.06 6.01 -32.68
N ARG A 150 -27.13 6.57 -31.90
CA ARG A 150 -26.40 5.93 -30.79
C ARG A 150 -26.46 6.79 -29.53
N PRO A 151 -27.63 6.86 -28.86
CA PRO A 151 -27.82 7.69 -27.68
C PRO A 151 -26.94 7.25 -26.49
N ASP A 152 -26.48 6.01 -26.50
CA ASP A 152 -25.54 5.48 -25.52
C ASP A 152 -24.16 6.16 -25.57
N PHE A 153 -23.70 6.64 -26.74
CA PHE A 153 -22.40 7.34 -26.83
C PHE A 153 -22.39 8.63 -26.05
N LYS A 154 -23.45 9.43 -26.13
CA LYS A 154 -23.56 10.65 -25.34
C LYS A 154 -23.43 10.35 -23.85
N THR A 155 -24.05 9.25 -23.39
CA THR A 155 -23.98 8.80 -22.00
C THR A 155 -22.56 8.40 -21.60
N LEU A 156 -21.85 7.64 -22.45
CA LEU A 156 -20.49 7.16 -22.17
C LEU A 156 -19.43 8.28 -22.16
N LEU A 157 -19.69 9.39 -22.85
CA LEU A 157 -18.79 10.55 -22.93
C LEU A 157 -19.05 11.61 -21.86
N THR A 158 -20.20 11.54 -21.18
CA THR A 158 -20.56 12.51 -20.15
C THR A 158 -19.84 12.14 -18.86
N ALA A 159 -18.99 13.03 -18.36
CA ALA A 159 -18.32 12.87 -17.07
C ALA A 159 -19.31 13.05 -15.90
N ASN A 160 -18.90 12.66 -14.70
CA ASN A 160 -19.77 12.69 -13.51
C ASN A 160 -20.22 14.10 -13.08
N ASP A 161 -19.53 15.15 -13.53
CA ASP A 161 -19.91 16.55 -13.34
C ASP A 161 -20.96 17.03 -14.37
N GLY A 162 -21.32 16.19 -15.34
CA GLY A 162 -22.31 16.46 -16.37
C GLY A 162 -21.76 17.01 -17.68
N HIS A 163 -20.45 17.22 -17.79
CA HIS A 163 -19.81 17.80 -18.98
C HIS A 163 -19.28 16.74 -19.94
N ILE A 164 -19.21 17.08 -21.24
CA ILE A 164 -18.52 16.27 -22.25
C ILE A 164 -17.21 16.98 -22.60
N TYR A 165 -16.07 16.43 -22.17
CA TYR A 165 -14.76 17.06 -22.39
C TYR A 165 -14.01 16.55 -23.62
N SER A 166 -14.45 15.44 -24.20
CA SER A 166 -13.79 14.82 -25.36
C SER A 166 -14.77 14.10 -26.28
N LEU A 167 -14.34 13.86 -27.52
CA LEU A 167 -15.08 13.11 -28.53
C LEU A 167 -14.39 11.78 -28.84
N PRO A 168 -15.15 10.73 -29.21
CA PRO A 168 -14.60 9.40 -29.34
C PRO A 168 -14.12 9.06 -30.76
N THR A 169 -13.29 8.02 -30.85
CA THR A 169 -13.23 7.15 -32.03
C THR A 169 -14.08 5.92 -31.77
N PHE A 170 -14.96 5.56 -32.71
CA PHE A 170 -15.70 4.30 -32.68
C PHE A 170 -15.94 3.74 -34.08
N VAL A 171 -15.60 2.46 -34.28
CA VAL A 171 -15.91 1.72 -35.51
C VAL A 171 -16.73 0.51 -35.08
N GLU A 172 -18.00 0.50 -35.46
CA GLU A 172 -18.99 -0.45 -34.95
C GLU A 172 -18.79 -1.86 -35.55
N ARG A 173 -17.94 -2.64 -34.90
CA ARG A 173 -17.67 -4.04 -35.22
C ARG A 173 -18.19 -4.92 -34.08
N ASP A 174 -19.47 -5.28 -34.16
CA ASP A 174 -20.18 -6.13 -33.18
C ASP A 174 -19.47 -7.47 -32.91
N PHE A 175 -18.84 -8.04 -33.93
CA PHE A 175 -18.07 -9.29 -33.81
C PHE A 175 -16.81 -9.20 -32.91
N ASN A 176 -16.38 -8.01 -32.49
CA ASN A 176 -15.19 -7.83 -31.64
C ASN A 176 -15.45 -8.03 -30.14
N GLU A 177 -16.72 -8.13 -29.70
CA GLU A 177 -17.05 -8.41 -28.30
C GLU A 177 -16.57 -9.80 -27.84
N ILE A 178 -16.30 -10.70 -28.80
CA ILE A 178 -15.59 -11.96 -28.59
C ILE A 178 -14.14 -11.79 -29.05
N PRO A 179 -13.22 -11.47 -28.12
CA PRO A 179 -11.86 -11.05 -28.49
C PRO A 179 -11.05 -12.20 -29.05
N SER A 180 -11.38 -13.45 -28.73
CA SER A 180 -10.64 -14.64 -29.19
C SER A 180 -11.49 -15.90 -29.21
N VAL A 181 -11.11 -16.83 -30.08
CA VAL A 181 -11.58 -18.21 -30.13
C VAL A 181 -10.42 -19.17 -29.95
N LEU A 182 -10.72 -20.41 -29.54
CA LEU A 182 -9.73 -21.48 -29.44
C LEU A 182 -9.60 -22.20 -30.79
N PHE A 183 -8.39 -22.27 -31.33
CA PHE A 183 -8.04 -23.08 -32.49
C PHE A 183 -7.32 -24.34 -32.08
N ILE A 184 -7.55 -25.42 -32.84
CA ILE A 184 -6.85 -26.69 -32.66
C ILE A 184 -6.41 -27.27 -34.00
N ASN A 185 -5.24 -27.93 -34.01
CA ASN A 185 -4.65 -28.51 -35.20
C ASN A 185 -5.45 -29.76 -35.63
N LYS A 186 -6.30 -29.60 -36.64
CA LYS A 186 -7.17 -30.66 -37.16
C LYS A 186 -6.37 -31.75 -37.85
N LYS A 187 -5.30 -31.39 -38.56
CA LYS A 187 -4.43 -32.37 -39.23
C LYS A 187 -3.83 -33.35 -38.23
N TRP A 188 -3.38 -32.85 -37.07
CA TRP A 188 -2.88 -33.68 -35.98
C TRP A 188 -3.98 -34.56 -35.36
N LEU A 189 -5.20 -34.04 -35.19
CA LEU A 189 -6.34 -34.84 -34.75
C LEU A 189 -6.61 -36.00 -35.72
N ASP A 190 -6.65 -35.73 -37.03
CA ASP A 190 -6.91 -36.72 -38.07
C ASP A 190 -5.81 -37.80 -38.10
N GLN A 191 -4.53 -37.40 -37.98
CA GLN A 191 -3.39 -38.34 -37.91
C GLN A 191 -3.46 -39.25 -36.68
N LEU A 192 -3.92 -38.73 -35.55
CA LEU A 192 -4.06 -39.47 -34.30
C LEU A 192 -5.42 -40.17 -34.14
N SER A 193 -6.32 -40.02 -35.12
CA SER A 193 -7.70 -40.51 -35.07
C SER A 193 -8.49 -40.02 -33.85
N LEU A 194 -8.31 -38.74 -33.51
CA LEU A 194 -8.99 -38.05 -32.40
C LEU A 194 -10.09 -37.11 -32.93
N ALA A 195 -11.13 -36.89 -32.12
CA ALA A 195 -12.18 -35.91 -32.44
C ALA A 195 -11.81 -34.52 -31.90
N VAL A 196 -12.45 -33.48 -32.45
CA VAL A 196 -12.38 -32.12 -31.87
C VAL A 196 -12.99 -32.16 -30.46
N PRO A 197 -12.29 -31.70 -29.41
CA PRO A 197 -12.74 -31.85 -28.03
C PRO A 197 -13.93 -30.94 -27.73
N THR A 198 -14.84 -31.44 -26.89
CA THR A 198 -16.05 -30.74 -26.45
C THR A 198 -16.08 -30.49 -24.94
N THR A 199 -15.19 -31.16 -24.19
CA THR A 199 -15.03 -31.01 -22.74
C THR A 199 -13.57 -30.69 -22.37
N THR A 200 -13.35 -30.14 -21.17
CA THR A 200 -12.00 -29.87 -20.65
C THR A 200 -11.16 -31.15 -20.48
N ASP A 201 -11.80 -32.29 -20.22
CA ASP A 201 -11.11 -33.59 -20.11
C ASP A 201 -10.70 -34.14 -21.47
N GLU A 202 -11.58 -34.06 -22.47
CA GLU A 202 -11.24 -34.42 -23.86
C GLU A 202 -10.12 -33.53 -24.40
N PHE A 203 -10.15 -32.23 -24.09
CA PHE A 203 -9.07 -31.32 -24.49
C PHE A 203 -7.74 -31.71 -23.84
N TYR A 204 -7.74 -32.04 -22.55
CA TYR A 204 -6.55 -32.54 -21.85
C TYR A 204 -5.97 -33.81 -22.51
N GLU A 205 -6.81 -34.80 -22.83
CA GLU A 205 -6.36 -36.03 -23.51
C GLU A 205 -5.81 -35.76 -24.92
N VAL A 206 -6.39 -34.81 -25.65
CA VAL A 206 -5.89 -34.37 -26.96
C VAL A 206 -4.52 -33.70 -26.82
N LEU A 207 -4.35 -32.75 -25.90
CA LEU A 207 -3.06 -32.09 -25.67
C LEU A 207 -1.97 -33.09 -25.29
N LYS A 208 -2.33 -34.07 -24.45
CA LYS A 208 -1.42 -35.15 -24.08
C LYS A 208 -1.02 -36.01 -25.28
N ALA A 209 -1.97 -36.33 -26.16
CA ALA A 209 -1.67 -37.06 -27.39
C ALA A 209 -0.79 -36.26 -28.36
N PHE A 210 -0.98 -34.95 -28.48
CA PHE A 210 -0.11 -34.08 -29.27
C PHE A 210 1.34 -34.09 -28.78
N LYS A 211 1.54 -34.13 -27.46
CA LYS A 211 2.87 -34.24 -26.87
C LYS A 211 3.51 -35.62 -27.06
N GLU A 212 2.74 -36.70 -26.90
CA GLU A 212 3.29 -38.05 -26.76
C GLU A 212 3.37 -38.86 -28.05
N LYS A 213 2.65 -38.48 -29.10
CA LYS A 213 2.44 -39.33 -30.28
C LYS A 213 3.02 -38.80 -31.60
N ASP A 214 3.86 -37.77 -31.56
CA ASP A 214 4.55 -37.20 -32.74
C ASP A 214 3.60 -37.01 -33.94
N PRO A 215 2.54 -36.20 -33.78
CA PRO A 215 1.57 -36.02 -34.85
C PRO A 215 2.19 -35.41 -36.11
N ASN A 216 3.27 -34.62 -35.98
CA ASN A 216 3.92 -34.03 -37.15
C ASN A 216 4.78 -35.06 -37.94
N GLY A 217 5.14 -36.19 -37.33
CA GLY A 217 5.80 -37.33 -37.93
C GLY A 217 7.30 -37.12 -38.19
N ASN A 218 7.94 -36.17 -37.50
CA ASN A 218 9.34 -35.81 -37.70
C ASN A 218 10.31 -36.57 -36.78
N GLY A 219 9.79 -37.35 -35.82
CA GLY A 219 10.55 -38.16 -34.88
C GLY A 219 11.24 -37.36 -33.76
N LYS A 220 10.87 -36.09 -33.55
CA LYS A 220 11.36 -35.20 -32.50
C LYS A 220 10.18 -34.75 -31.65
N ALA A 221 10.41 -34.58 -30.35
CA ALA A 221 9.43 -33.98 -29.45
C ALA A 221 9.55 -32.46 -29.50
N ASP A 222 9.11 -31.85 -30.61
CA ASP A 222 9.15 -30.40 -30.84
C ASP A 222 7.75 -29.76 -30.92
N GLU A 223 6.69 -30.54 -30.75
CA GLU A 223 5.33 -30.06 -30.65
C GLU A 223 5.06 -29.33 -29.33
N VAL A 224 4.50 -28.13 -29.42
CA VAL A 224 3.99 -27.39 -28.28
C VAL A 224 2.48 -27.59 -28.23
N PRO A 225 1.92 -28.36 -27.27
CA PRO A 225 0.51 -28.75 -27.36
C PRO A 225 -0.45 -27.56 -27.24
N PHE A 226 -0.18 -26.60 -26.35
CA PHE A 226 -1.05 -25.44 -26.13
C PHE A 226 -0.26 -24.17 -25.78
N SER A 227 -0.56 -23.05 -26.43
CA SER A 227 0.08 -21.75 -26.14
C SER A 227 -0.91 -20.58 -26.14
N PHE A 228 -0.70 -19.59 -25.28
CA PHE A 228 -1.55 -18.41 -25.10
C PHE A 228 -0.78 -17.21 -24.56
N LEU A 229 -1.37 -16.01 -24.64
CA LEU A 229 -0.83 -14.80 -24.01
C LEU A 229 -1.26 -14.68 -22.55
N PHE A 230 -0.28 -14.65 -21.64
CA PHE A 230 -0.54 -14.45 -20.22
C PHE A 230 -1.08 -13.03 -19.93
N ASN A 231 -2.09 -12.96 -19.06
CA ASN A 231 -2.72 -11.72 -18.59
C ASN A 231 -3.14 -10.77 -19.73
N ASN A 232 -3.75 -11.31 -20.78
CA ASN A 232 -4.21 -10.55 -21.94
C ASN A 232 -5.69 -10.83 -22.22
N GLN A 233 -6.42 -9.79 -22.60
CA GLN A 233 -7.85 -9.89 -22.95
C GLN A 233 -8.05 -10.56 -24.31
N GLN A 234 -7.07 -10.41 -25.21
CA GLN A 234 -7.02 -11.06 -26.50
C GLN A 234 -5.89 -12.10 -26.52
N ASN A 235 -6.19 -13.26 -27.08
CA ASN A 235 -5.34 -14.46 -27.15
C ASN A 235 -4.97 -15.05 -25.78
N GLY A 236 -5.63 -14.63 -24.71
CA GLY A 236 -5.35 -15.07 -23.34
C GLY A 236 -6.21 -16.24 -22.87
N SER A 237 -5.70 -16.94 -21.86
CA SER A 237 -6.34 -18.13 -21.26
C SER A 237 -7.55 -17.82 -20.39
N ASN A 238 -7.80 -16.56 -20.04
CA ASN A 238 -8.94 -16.13 -19.22
C ASN A 238 -10.28 -16.60 -19.79
N SER A 239 -10.41 -16.68 -21.12
CA SER A 239 -11.62 -17.18 -21.78
C SER A 239 -11.99 -18.61 -21.36
N LEU A 240 -11.00 -19.43 -20.98
CA LEU A 240 -11.19 -20.81 -20.54
C LEU A 240 -11.78 -20.91 -19.12
N ALA A 241 -11.69 -19.85 -18.30
CA ALA A 241 -12.34 -19.81 -16.99
C ALA A 241 -13.87 -19.91 -17.10
N GLY A 242 -14.44 -19.56 -18.27
CA GLY A 242 -15.85 -19.74 -18.58
C GLY A 242 -16.32 -21.20 -18.51
N SER A 243 -15.47 -22.16 -18.84
CA SER A 243 -15.75 -23.59 -18.67
C SER A 243 -16.01 -23.99 -17.21
N PHE A 244 -15.51 -23.18 -16.25
CA PHE A 244 -15.66 -23.40 -14.80
C PHE A 244 -16.76 -22.52 -14.19
N GLY A 245 -17.40 -21.65 -14.99
CA GLY A 245 -18.51 -20.78 -14.55
C GLY A 245 -18.14 -19.32 -14.29
N ILE A 246 -16.91 -18.91 -14.59
CA ILE A 246 -16.47 -17.51 -14.46
C ILE A 246 -16.80 -16.76 -15.76
N LYS A 247 -17.62 -15.71 -15.68
CA LYS A 247 -18.11 -14.96 -16.85
C LYS A 247 -17.09 -13.94 -17.40
N GLN A 248 -16.16 -13.50 -16.55
CA GLN A 248 -15.01 -12.62 -16.81
C GLN A 248 -15.27 -11.38 -17.69
N ASP A 249 -16.41 -10.69 -17.52
CA ASP A 249 -16.89 -9.59 -18.38
C ASP A 249 -15.97 -8.35 -18.47
N ASP A 250 -15.07 -8.16 -17.50
CA ASP A 250 -14.00 -7.17 -17.53
C ASP A 250 -12.65 -7.84 -17.20
N PRO A 251 -12.02 -8.48 -18.19
CA PRO A 251 -10.77 -9.21 -18.00
C PRO A 251 -9.59 -8.29 -17.65
N ARG A 252 -9.71 -6.97 -17.80
CA ARG A 252 -8.67 -6.01 -17.36
C ARG A 252 -8.53 -5.98 -15.85
N ASN A 253 -9.67 -6.05 -15.18
CA ASN A 253 -9.78 -5.88 -13.74
C ASN A 253 -10.14 -7.20 -13.04
N ASN A 254 -10.23 -8.28 -13.82
CA ASN A 254 -10.74 -9.59 -13.39
C ASN A 254 -12.12 -9.48 -12.71
N LEU A 255 -12.96 -8.58 -13.20
CA LEU A 255 -14.31 -8.36 -12.69
C LEU A 255 -15.33 -9.02 -13.62
N TYR A 256 -16.48 -9.38 -13.07
CA TYR A 256 -17.64 -9.80 -13.86
C TYR A 256 -18.94 -9.42 -13.15
N LEU A 257 -20.03 -9.33 -13.91
CA LEU A 257 -21.36 -9.07 -13.39
C LEU A 257 -22.12 -10.39 -13.27
N ASP A 258 -22.77 -10.58 -12.12
CA ASP A 258 -23.62 -11.73 -11.87
C ASP A 258 -24.92 -11.28 -11.21
N ASN A 259 -25.99 -11.18 -12.01
CA ASN A 259 -27.31 -10.71 -11.60
C ASN A 259 -27.26 -9.29 -11.02
N GLY A 260 -26.51 -8.40 -11.68
CA GLY A 260 -26.34 -7.01 -11.25
C GLY A 260 -25.36 -6.79 -10.09
N VAL A 261 -24.69 -7.84 -9.59
CA VAL A 261 -23.63 -7.73 -8.58
C VAL A 261 -22.26 -7.88 -9.23
N VAL A 262 -21.36 -6.92 -9.01
CA VAL A 262 -19.97 -7.01 -9.46
C VAL A 262 -19.22 -7.97 -8.56
N LYS A 263 -18.55 -8.96 -9.15
CA LYS A 263 -17.72 -9.96 -8.47
C LYS A 263 -16.30 -9.90 -8.98
N TYR A 264 -15.34 -10.11 -8.10
CA TYR A 264 -13.94 -10.29 -8.46
C TYR A 264 -13.69 -11.78 -8.71
N ALA A 265 -13.30 -12.14 -9.92
CA ALA A 265 -13.13 -13.54 -10.32
C ALA A 265 -12.11 -14.32 -9.46
N PRO A 266 -10.94 -13.76 -9.10
CA PRO A 266 -9.90 -14.50 -8.38
C PRO A 266 -10.25 -14.91 -6.94
N GLU A 267 -11.29 -14.34 -6.31
CA GLU A 267 -11.77 -14.79 -4.99
C GLU A 267 -12.84 -15.89 -5.05
N GLN A 268 -13.33 -16.25 -6.25
CA GLN A 268 -14.45 -17.18 -6.38
C GLN A 268 -13.98 -18.64 -6.35
N PRO A 269 -14.76 -19.56 -5.75
CA PRO A 269 -14.43 -21.00 -5.73
C PRO A 269 -14.27 -21.61 -7.13
N GLU A 270 -15.06 -21.17 -8.11
CA GLU A 270 -14.95 -21.60 -9.51
C GLU A 270 -13.59 -21.26 -10.12
N TYR A 271 -12.98 -20.16 -9.67
CA TYR A 271 -11.67 -19.72 -10.14
C TYR A 271 -10.56 -20.61 -9.58
N GLN A 272 -10.72 -21.13 -8.36
CA GLN A 272 -9.82 -22.15 -7.78
C GLN A 272 -9.74 -23.38 -8.69
N ALA A 273 -10.89 -23.92 -9.09
CA ALA A 273 -10.95 -25.10 -9.97
C ALA A 273 -10.31 -24.86 -11.34
N TYR A 274 -10.47 -23.65 -11.88
CA TYR A 274 -9.79 -23.23 -13.11
C TYR A 274 -8.26 -23.23 -12.94
N LEU A 275 -7.74 -22.70 -11.83
CA LEU A 275 -6.29 -22.69 -11.56
C LEU A 275 -5.72 -24.11 -11.37
N GLU A 276 -6.46 -25.00 -10.72
CA GLU A 276 -6.08 -26.41 -10.60
C GLU A 276 -5.97 -27.09 -11.96
N TYR A 277 -6.91 -26.80 -12.87
CA TYR A 277 -6.87 -27.31 -14.24
C TYR A 277 -5.68 -26.74 -15.02
N MET A 278 -5.44 -25.43 -14.96
CA MET A 278 -4.28 -24.81 -15.61
C MET A 278 -2.95 -25.34 -15.06
N ASN A 279 -2.86 -25.56 -13.75
CA ASN A 279 -1.69 -26.20 -13.13
C ASN A 279 -1.48 -27.62 -13.63
N LYS A 280 -2.55 -28.42 -13.74
CA LYS A 280 -2.47 -29.77 -14.30
C LYS A 280 -1.88 -29.75 -15.71
N LEU A 281 -2.36 -28.87 -16.59
CA LEU A 281 -1.83 -28.75 -17.95
C LEU A 281 -0.35 -28.32 -17.94
N PHE A 282 0.01 -27.33 -17.13
CA PHE A 282 1.38 -26.82 -17.06
C PHE A 282 2.37 -27.86 -16.51
N LYS A 283 2.03 -28.52 -15.40
CA LYS A 283 2.86 -29.53 -14.73
C LYS A 283 3.15 -30.75 -15.62
N GLU A 284 2.23 -31.08 -16.52
CA GLU A 284 2.40 -32.15 -17.50
C GLU A 284 3.09 -31.66 -18.80
N ASN A 285 3.62 -30.44 -18.83
CA ASN A 285 4.23 -29.77 -20.00
C ASN A 285 3.31 -29.81 -21.23
N LEU A 286 2.00 -29.63 -21.01
CA LEU A 286 1.00 -29.50 -22.08
C LEU A 286 0.80 -28.05 -22.48
N VAL A 287 1.28 -27.11 -21.66
CA VAL A 287 1.33 -25.67 -21.93
C VAL A 287 2.76 -25.30 -22.28
N ASP A 288 2.89 -24.40 -23.25
CA ASP A 288 4.13 -23.73 -23.60
C ASP A 288 4.83 -23.12 -22.38
N GLU A 289 6.11 -23.43 -22.18
CA GLU A 289 6.88 -22.96 -21.01
C GLU A 289 7.09 -21.43 -21.03
N GLU A 290 6.99 -20.80 -22.20
CA GLU A 290 7.23 -19.36 -22.39
C GLU A 290 5.96 -18.51 -22.21
N VAL A 291 4.81 -19.09 -21.83
CA VAL A 291 3.54 -18.34 -21.73
C VAL A 291 3.61 -17.09 -20.84
N PHE A 292 4.46 -17.11 -19.81
CA PHE A 292 4.63 -16.01 -18.86
C PHE A 292 5.63 -14.94 -19.31
N THR A 293 6.41 -15.19 -20.37
CA THR A 293 7.52 -14.32 -20.78
C THR A 293 7.36 -13.71 -22.16
N HIS A 294 6.65 -14.38 -23.08
CA HIS A 294 6.47 -13.87 -24.43
C HIS A 294 5.44 -12.73 -24.54
N ASP A 295 5.70 -11.81 -25.47
CA ASP A 295 4.76 -10.73 -25.83
C ASP A 295 3.92 -11.12 -27.05
N GLN A 296 3.00 -10.24 -27.47
CA GLN A 296 2.10 -10.50 -28.60
C GLN A 296 2.85 -10.80 -29.91
N ASN A 297 3.95 -10.10 -30.18
CA ASN A 297 4.73 -10.30 -31.41
C ASN A 297 5.43 -11.66 -31.40
N THR A 298 6.02 -12.02 -30.26
CA THR A 298 6.69 -13.30 -30.06
C THR A 298 5.69 -14.45 -30.17
N TYR A 299 4.54 -14.33 -29.49
CA TYR A 299 3.44 -15.29 -29.56
C TYR A 299 2.94 -15.53 -30.98
N LEU A 300 2.59 -14.47 -31.72
CA LEU A 300 2.08 -14.60 -33.09
C LEU A 300 3.14 -15.15 -34.06
N THR A 301 4.41 -14.81 -33.85
CA THR A 301 5.52 -15.37 -34.63
C THR A 301 5.66 -16.88 -34.36
N LYS A 302 5.51 -17.30 -33.11
CA LYS A 302 5.53 -18.71 -32.72
C LYS A 302 4.36 -19.49 -33.31
N VAL A 303 3.14 -18.95 -33.24
CA VAL A 303 1.94 -19.55 -33.85
C VAL A 303 2.06 -19.72 -35.36
N ARG A 304 2.73 -18.78 -36.05
CA ARG A 304 3.02 -18.87 -37.50
C ARG A 304 4.18 -19.79 -37.85
N SER A 305 5.00 -20.17 -36.89
CA SER A 305 6.25 -20.88 -37.15
C SER A 305 5.99 -22.30 -37.62
N THR A 306 6.70 -22.72 -38.67
CA THR A 306 6.79 -24.14 -39.05
C THR A 306 7.84 -24.90 -38.23
N ASP A 307 8.75 -24.18 -37.56
CA ASP A 307 9.85 -24.76 -36.77
C ASP A 307 9.43 -25.07 -35.33
N ILE A 308 8.35 -24.46 -34.84
CA ILE A 308 7.77 -24.69 -33.51
C ILE A 308 6.26 -24.91 -33.70
N PRO A 309 5.84 -26.13 -34.08
CA PRO A 309 4.44 -26.35 -34.43
C PRO A 309 3.57 -26.38 -33.16
N ILE A 310 2.50 -25.58 -33.18
CA ILE A 310 1.56 -25.44 -32.07
C ILE A 310 0.34 -26.35 -32.26
N GLY A 311 -0.07 -27.08 -31.22
CA GLY A 311 -1.25 -27.95 -31.27
C GLY A 311 -2.58 -27.19 -31.13
N ALA A 312 -2.64 -26.26 -30.18
CA ALA A 312 -3.81 -25.42 -29.91
C ALA A 312 -3.38 -24.02 -29.45
N PHE A 313 -4.19 -23.01 -29.76
CA PHE A 313 -3.90 -21.63 -29.37
C PHE A 313 -5.15 -20.75 -29.41
N PHE A 314 -5.12 -19.60 -28.74
CA PHE A 314 -6.19 -18.60 -28.88
C PHE A 314 -5.85 -17.61 -29.98
N GLY A 315 -6.83 -17.32 -30.83
CA GLY A 315 -6.65 -16.38 -31.93
C GLY A 315 -7.83 -15.43 -32.08
N PHE A 316 -7.54 -14.23 -32.58
CA PHE A 316 -8.57 -13.34 -33.10
C PHE A 316 -9.21 -13.98 -34.35
N SER A 317 -8.46 -14.14 -35.44
CA SER A 317 -8.92 -14.77 -36.69
C SER A 317 -7.76 -15.46 -37.43
N GLN A 318 -8.00 -16.47 -38.28
CA GLN A 318 -6.93 -17.08 -39.07
C GLN A 318 -6.37 -16.13 -40.11
N LEU A 319 -7.23 -15.38 -40.82
CA LEU A 319 -6.79 -14.39 -41.80
C LEU A 319 -5.90 -13.32 -41.17
N SER A 320 -6.18 -12.92 -39.91
CA SER A 320 -5.34 -11.98 -39.16
C SER A 320 -3.97 -12.56 -38.77
N ILE A 321 -3.89 -13.86 -38.53
CA ILE A 321 -2.69 -14.51 -38.00
C ILE A 321 -1.79 -14.96 -39.16
N PHE A 322 -2.33 -15.68 -40.13
CA PHE A 322 -1.60 -16.34 -41.21
C PHE A 322 -1.60 -15.54 -42.53
N GLY A 323 -2.46 -14.53 -42.67
CA GLY A 323 -2.63 -13.78 -43.93
C GLY A 323 -3.42 -14.53 -45.00
N SER A 324 -3.81 -15.78 -44.73
CA SER A 324 -4.67 -16.63 -45.54
C SER A 324 -5.38 -17.64 -44.63
N MET A 325 -6.43 -18.30 -45.12
CA MET A 325 -7.01 -19.43 -44.39
C MET A 325 -5.99 -20.56 -44.24
N ASN A 326 -5.93 -21.16 -43.05
CA ASN A 326 -5.02 -22.26 -42.74
C ASN A 326 -5.83 -23.51 -42.38
N GLU A 327 -5.98 -24.41 -43.36
CA GLU A 327 -6.79 -25.63 -43.23
C GLU A 327 -6.30 -26.61 -42.15
N ASP A 328 -5.05 -26.46 -41.68
CA ASP A 328 -4.51 -27.28 -40.60
C ASP A 328 -5.19 -26.97 -39.25
N TYR A 329 -5.82 -25.80 -39.08
CA TYR A 329 -6.47 -25.41 -37.82
C TYR A 329 -7.98 -25.21 -37.99
N VAL A 330 -8.75 -25.60 -36.97
CA VAL A 330 -10.19 -25.35 -36.89
C VAL A 330 -10.60 -24.74 -35.54
N PRO A 331 -11.64 -23.89 -35.50
CA PRO A 331 -12.16 -23.38 -34.25
C PRO A 331 -12.82 -24.49 -33.42
N VAL A 332 -12.62 -24.44 -32.11
CA VAL A 332 -13.27 -25.31 -31.11
C VAL A 332 -14.41 -24.52 -30.48
N LEU A 333 -15.54 -25.13 -30.12
CA LEU A 333 -16.56 -24.44 -29.31
C LEU A 333 -16.08 -24.28 -27.85
N PRO A 334 -16.62 -23.33 -27.06
CA PRO A 334 -16.35 -23.26 -25.63
C PRO A 334 -16.49 -24.63 -24.97
N LEU A 335 -15.48 -25.06 -24.23
CA LEU A 335 -15.45 -26.40 -23.65
C LEU A 335 -16.42 -26.50 -22.46
N LYS A 336 -17.05 -27.66 -22.29
CA LYS A 336 -17.78 -27.96 -21.05
C LYS A 336 -16.79 -28.34 -19.95
N GLY A 337 -16.86 -27.67 -18.81
CA GLY A 337 -16.10 -28.06 -17.63
C GLY A 337 -16.67 -29.29 -16.92
N PRO A 338 -16.02 -29.75 -15.85
CA PRO A 338 -16.39 -30.98 -15.13
C PRO A 338 -17.83 -30.99 -14.61
N ASP A 339 -18.34 -29.83 -14.20
CA ASP A 339 -19.72 -29.67 -13.67
C ASP A 339 -20.75 -29.37 -14.77
N GLY A 340 -20.38 -29.50 -16.05
CA GLY A 340 -21.24 -29.22 -17.19
C GLY A 340 -21.45 -27.73 -17.49
N LYS A 341 -20.79 -26.83 -16.73
CA LYS A 341 -20.75 -25.39 -17.01
C LYS A 341 -20.02 -25.15 -18.33
N GLN A 342 -20.48 -24.15 -19.08
CA GLN A 342 -19.96 -23.80 -20.39
C GLN A 342 -20.18 -22.31 -20.58
N GLY A 343 -19.11 -21.56 -20.73
CA GLY A 343 -19.16 -20.11 -20.82
C GLY A 343 -17.97 -19.56 -21.59
N TRP A 344 -18.08 -18.32 -22.05
CA TRP A 344 -16.97 -17.61 -22.70
C TRP A 344 -16.92 -16.14 -22.34
N LEU A 345 -15.72 -15.58 -22.43
CA LEU A 345 -15.45 -14.16 -22.21
C LEU A 345 -16.20 -13.28 -23.23
N ARG A 346 -16.88 -12.24 -22.74
CA ARG A 346 -17.37 -11.11 -23.54
C ARG A 346 -16.74 -9.82 -23.03
N ILE A 347 -16.28 -8.97 -23.94
CA ILE A 347 -15.85 -7.61 -23.61
C ILE A 347 -16.82 -6.59 -24.20
N PRO A 348 -17.01 -5.42 -23.56
CA PRO A 348 -17.82 -4.35 -24.14
C PRO A 348 -17.21 -3.85 -25.47
N ALA A 349 -18.06 -3.38 -26.38
CA ALA A 349 -17.62 -2.79 -27.64
C ALA A 349 -16.62 -1.65 -27.40
N ALA A 350 -15.47 -1.70 -28.08
CA ALA A 350 -14.35 -0.80 -27.82
C ALA A 350 -14.62 0.62 -28.35
N ILE A 351 -14.88 1.56 -27.44
CA ILE A 351 -14.94 3.01 -27.70
C ILE A 351 -13.68 3.70 -27.15
N SER A 352 -13.03 4.53 -27.96
CA SER A 352 -11.90 5.36 -27.49
C SER A 352 -12.41 6.75 -27.16
N LYS A 353 -12.78 7.00 -25.90
CA LYS A 353 -13.50 8.23 -25.47
C LYS A 353 -12.68 9.52 -25.59
N GLY A 354 -11.36 9.42 -25.41
CA GLY A 354 -10.44 10.57 -25.41
C GLY A 354 -9.70 10.77 -26.73
N ALA A 355 -10.35 10.55 -27.87
CA ALA A 355 -9.71 10.67 -29.18
C ALA A 355 -9.62 12.12 -29.69
N PHE A 356 -10.43 13.02 -29.15
CA PHE A 356 -10.35 14.45 -29.48
C PHE A 356 -10.75 15.30 -28.28
N ALA A 357 -9.93 16.29 -27.94
CA ALA A 357 -10.26 17.28 -26.91
C ALA A 357 -9.75 18.65 -27.33
N ILE A 358 -10.56 19.69 -27.10
CA ILE A 358 -10.20 21.08 -27.32
C ILE A 358 -9.64 21.63 -26.01
N THR A 359 -8.44 22.21 -26.04
CA THR A 359 -7.80 22.75 -24.84
C THR A 359 -8.25 24.20 -24.58
N ALA A 360 -7.98 24.70 -23.38
CA ALA A 360 -8.19 26.11 -23.05
C ALA A 360 -7.25 27.08 -23.80
N ALA A 361 -6.23 26.58 -24.51
CA ALA A 361 -5.33 27.40 -25.34
C ALA A 361 -5.95 27.75 -26.71
N ASN A 362 -6.98 27.02 -27.15
CA ASN A 362 -7.56 27.20 -28.47
C ASN A 362 -8.34 28.52 -28.60
N GLU A 363 -7.87 29.41 -29.47
CA GLU A 363 -8.51 30.72 -29.71
C GLU A 363 -9.76 30.64 -30.60
N ASN A 364 -10.02 29.50 -31.26
CA ASN A 364 -11.09 29.32 -32.24
C ASN A 364 -11.90 28.01 -32.01
N PRO A 365 -12.52 27.80 -30.82
CA PRO A 365 -13.17 26.53 -30.47
C PRO A 365 -14.39 26.19 -31.36
N GLU A 366 -15.15 27.20 -31.81
CA GLU A 366 -16.30 27.01 -32.71
C GLU A 366 -15.89 26.47 -34.09
N VAL A 367 -14.85 27.07 -34.68
CA VAL A 367 -14.26 26.62 -35.96
C VAL A 367 -13.66 25.22 -35.81
N THR A 368 -12.96 24.98 -34.70
CA THR A 368 -12.34 23.69 -34.37
C THR A 368 -13.38 22.57 -34.24
N MET A 369 -14.51 22.83 -33.55
CA MET A 369 -15.61 21.87 -33.44
C MET A 369 -16.23 21.58 -34.80
N LYS A 370 -16.51 22.62 -35.61
CA LYS A 370 -17.08 22.44 -36.96
C LYS A 370 -16.13 21.68 -37.90
N TRP A 371 -14.83 21.92 -37.77
CA TRP A 371 -13.79 21.17 -38.50
C TRP A 371 -13.78 19.69 -38.12
N MET A 372 -13.90 19.38 -36.82
CA MET A 372 -14.00 18.00 -36.35
C MET A 372 -15.31 17.35 -36.78
N ASP A 373 -16.44 18.07 -36.73
CA ASP A 373 -17.74 17.55 -37.18
C ASP A 373 -17.77 17.17 -38.66
N ALA A 374 -17.01 17.87 -39.52
CA ALA A 374 -16.89 17.48 -40.92
C ALA A 374 -16.35 16.05 -41.06
N MET A 375 -15.38 15.65 -40.22
CA MET A 375 -14.84 14.29 -40.21
C MET A 375 -15.83 13.24 -39.70
N PHE A 376 -16.90 13.63 -39.00
CA PHE A 376 -18.00 12.73 -38.60
C PHE A 376 -19.09 12.58 -39.66
N GLU A 377 -18.95 13.21 -40.83
CA GLU A 377 -19.77 12.86 -42.00
C GLU A 377 -19.52 11.39 -42.37
N GLU A 378 -20.57 10.65 -42.67
CA GLU A 378 -20.59 9.18 -42.78
C GLU A 378 -19.55 8.64 -43.78
N LYS A 379 -19.48 9.20 -45.00
CA LYS A 379 -18.50 8.78 -46.01
C LYS A 379 -17.10 9.26 -45.68
N LEU A 380 -16.96 10.46 -45.11
CA LEU A 380 -15.65 11.00 -44.75
C LEU A 380 -15.03 10.21 -43.58
N SER A 381 -15.78 9.92 -42.53
CA SER A 381 -15.37 9.05 -41.41
C SER A 381 -14.91 7.68 -41.91
N PHE A 382 -15.66 7.09 -42.84
CA PHE A 382 -15.26 5.83 -43.47
C PHE A 382 -13.91 5.94 -44.18
N GLN A 383 -13.71 6.95 -45.02
CA GLN A 383 -12.43 7.16 -45.74
C GLN A 383 -11.24 7.46 -44.82
N PHE A 384 -11.45 8.17 -43.70
CA PHE A 384 -10.40 8.38 -42.70
C PHE A 384 -9.98 7.07 -42.01
N GLU A 385 -10.92 6.12 -41.85
CA GLU A 385 -10.65 4.79 -41.30
C GLU A 385 -10.04 3.83 -42.33
N ILE A 386 -10.52 3.77 -43.56
CA ILE A 386 -10.14 2.71 -44.53
C ILE A 386 -9.28 3.20 -45.71
N GLY A 387 -9.06 4.52 -45.82
CA GLY A 387 -8.36 5.18 -46.92
C GLY A 387 -9.30 5.75 -48.00
N PRO A 388 -8.76 6.56 -48.94
CA PRO A 388 -9.56 7.25 -49.95
C PRO A 388 -10.30 6.30 -50.90
N ILE A 389 -11.58 6.61 -51.19
CA ILE A 389 -12.37 5.88 -52.20
C ILE A 389 -11.76 6.16 -53.60
N GLY A 390 -11.59 5.09 -54.38
CA GLY A 390 -10.90 5.10 -55.67
C GLY A 390 -9.41 4.81 -55.56
N LEU A 391 -8.86 4.70 -54.35
CA LEU A 391 -7.46 4.35 -54.10
C LEU A 391 -7.29 3.08 -53.28
N THR A 392 -7.87 3.02 -52.07
CA THR A 392 -7.78 1.83 -51.19
C THR A 392 -9.01 0.93 -51.30
N VAL A 393 -10.16 1.52 -51.61
CA VAL A 393 -11.41 0.79 -51.89
C VAL A 393 -12.11 1.35 -53.11
N LYS A 394 -12.98 0.56 -53.72
CA LYS A 394 -13.81 0.95 -54.84
C LYS A 394 -15.29 0.85 -54.44
N GLU A 395 -16.03 1.95 -54.61
CA GLU A 395 -17.50 1.93 -54.44
C GLU A 395 -18.17 1.24 -55.63
N ASN A 396 -19.05 0.29 -55.34
CA ASN A 396 -19.86 -0.44 -56.29
C ASN A 396 -21.20 0.25 -56.55
N PRO A 397 -21.89 -0.05 -57.67
CA PRO A 397 -23.17 0.58 -58.00
C PRO A 397 -24.29 0.34 -56.97
N ASP A 398 -24.20 -0.73 -56.19
CA ASP A 398 -25.13 -1.06 -55.11
C ASP A 398 -24.79 -0.37 -53.77
N GLY A 399 -23.72 0.42 -53.74
CA GLY A 399 -23.23 1.12 -52.57
C GLY A 399 -22.29 0.30 -51.68
N THR A 400 -21.95 -0.96 -52.03
CA THR A 400 -20.90 -1.72 -51.33
C THR A 400 -19.50 -1.24 -51.71
N PHE A 401 -18.47 -1.64 -50.97
CA PHE A 401 -17.07 -1.30 -51.22
C PHE A 401 -16.22 -2.55 -51.35
N ASP A 402 -15.53 -2.70 -52.48
CA ASP A 402 -14.50 -3.72 -52.67
C ASP A 402 -13.12 -3.18 -52.29
N LYS A 403 -12.30 -4.00 -51.62
CA LYS A 403 -10.88 -3.67 -51.40
C LYS A 403 -10.14 -3.63 -52.74
N MET A 404 -9.30 -2.60 -52.94
CA MET A 404 -8.44 -2.49 -54.12
C MET A 404 -7.10 -3.22 -53.91
N PRO A 405 -6.44 -3.71 -54.97
CA PRO A 405 -5.13 -4.36 -54.84
C PRO A 405 -4.07 -3.40 -54.28
N ASN A 406 -3.30 -3.87 -53.29
CA ASN A 406 -2.17 -3.12 -52.74
C ASN A 406 -0.98 -3.10 -53.73
N PRO A 407 -0.13 -2.06 -53.73
CA PRO A 407 1.12 -2.05 -54.49
C PRO A 407 2.06 -3.20 -54.10
N ASP A 408 2.81 -3.73 -55.08
CA ASP A 408 3.74 -4.85 -54.88
C ASP A 408 4.73 -4.57 -53.72
N GLY A 409 4.75 -5.48 -52.74
CA GLY A 409 5.62 -5.38 -51.56
C GLY A 409 5.14 -4.43 -50.46
N VAL A 410 3.95 -3.84 -50.58
CA VAL A 410 3.33 -2.98 -49.56
C VAL A 410 2.17 -3.73 -48.90
N SER A 411 2.17 -3.80 -47.56
CA SER A 411 1.07 -4.42 -46.82
C SER A 411 -0.20 -3.56 -46.89
N GLU A 412 -1.38 -4.16 -46.72
CA GLU A 412 -2.66 -3.43 -46.63
C GLU A 412 -2.60 -2.32 -45.58
N GLY A 413 -2.01 -2.63 -44.42
CA GLY A 413 -1.79 -1.67 -43.34
C GLY A 413 -0.89 -0.52 -43.76
N ASP A 414 0.27 -0.78 -44.36
CA ASP A 414 1.20 0.27 -44.81
C ASP A 414 0.57 1.14 -45.91
N PHE A 415 -0.20 0.55 -46.82
CA PHE A 415 -0.83 1.29 -47.92
C PHE A 415 -1.93 2.23 -47.40
N LYS A 416 -2.87 1.70 -46.59
CA LYS A 416 -3.91 2.50 -45.91
C LYS A 416 -3.31 3.67 -45.12
N HIS A 417 -2.31 3.42 -44.28
CA HIS A 417 -1.70 4.44 -43.42
C HIS A 417 -0.76 5.40 -44.17
N SER A 418 -0.54 5.20 -45.47
CA SER A 418 0.22 6.12 -46.30
C SER A 418 -0.63 7.28 -46.86
N GLU A 419 -1.96 7.14 -46.85
CA GLU A 419 -2.90 8.10 -47.43
C GLU A 419 -4.06 8.50 -46.50
N ALA A 420 -4.25 7.80 -45.37
CA ALA A 420 -5.18 8.16 -44.31
C ALA A 420 -4.63 7.81 -42.91
N PRO A 421 -5.15 8.42 -41.83
CA PRO A 421 -4.72 8.12 -40.46
C PRO A 421 -5.06 6.69 -40.00
N GLY A 422 -6.09 6.10 -40.61
CA GLY A 422 -6.50 4.73 -40.34
C GLY A 422 -6.82 4.48 -38.88
N ASN A 423 -6.12 3.54 -38.26
CA ASN A 423 -6.36 3.16 -36.87
C ASN A 423 -6.05 4.29 -35.86
N GLY A 424 -5.38 5.37 -36.30
CA GLY A 424 -5.14 6.58 -35.53
C GLY A 424 -6.22 7.66 -35.69
N ALA A 425 -7.23 7.49 -36.54
CA ALA A 425 -8.22 8.52 -36.85
C ALA A 425 -9.21 8.78 -35.68
N THR A 426 -9.71 10.01 -35.59
CA THR A 426 -10.89 10.35 -34.79
C THR A 426 -12.12 10.32 -35.69
N VAL A 427 -12.86 9.20 -35.67
CA VAL A 427 -13.98 8.93 -36.58
C VAL A 427 -15.07 8.14 -35.88
N ILE A 428 -16.30 8.23 -36.40
CA ILE A 428 -17.38 7.34 -36.01
C ILE A 428 -17.93 6.68 -37.26
N VAL A 429 -17.73 5.36 -37.38
CA VAL A 429 -18.25 4.55 -38.48
C VAL A 429 -19.25 3.57 -37.88
N LEU A 430 -20.54 3.78 -38.16
CA LEU A 430 -21.63 2.95 -37.66
C LEU A 430 -21.77 1.67 -38.49
N LYS A 431 -22.51 0.70 -37.94
CA LYS A 431 -22.61 -0.66 -38.48
C LYS A 431 -23.05 -0.71 -39.95
N ASP A 432 -23.98 0.15 -40.36
CA ASP A 432 -24.50 0.19 -41.72
C ASP A 432 -23.41 0.49 -42.77
N MET A 433 -22.47 1.36 -42.45
CA MET A 433 -21.32 1.67 -43.29
C MET A 433 -20.24 0.59 -43.20
N VAL A 434 -19.99 0.04 -42.00
CA VAL A 434 -19.04 -1.07 -41.82
C VAL A 434 -19.46 -2.30 -42.65
N ASP A 435 -20.74 -2.68 -42.60
CA ASP A 435 -21.27 -3.86 -43.31
C ASP A 435 -21.29 -3.67 -44.84
N ARG A 436 -21.07 -2.46 -45.36
CA ARG A 436 -20.93 -2.20 -46.80
C ARG A 436 -19.54 -2.53 -47.34
N LEU A 437 -18.53 -2.68 -46.48
CA LEU A 437 -17.18 -3.12 -46.89
C LEU A 437 -17.14 -4.65 -47.00
N ILE A 438 -16.80 -5.15 -48.17
CA ILE A 438 -16.57 -6.59 -48.38
C ILE A 438 -15.19 -6.94 -47.81
N ASP A 439 -15.18 -7.65 -46.68
CA ASP A 439 -13.97 -8.00 -45.94
C ASP A 439 -14.02 -9.46 -45.45
N GLU A 440 -13.27 -10.33 -46.12
CA GLU A 440 -13.21 -11.77 -45.81
C GLU A 440 -12.80 -12.05 -44.36
N GLN A 441 -11.96 -11.19 -43.75
CA GLN A 441 -11.60 -11.32 -42.33
C GLN A 441 -12.76 -10.99 -41.41
N ALA A 442 -13.57 -9.98 -41.75
CA ALA A 442 -14.74 -9.61 -40.96
C ALA A 442 -15.82 -10.71 -41.05
N ASP A 443 -15.98 -11.32 -42.22
CA ASP A 443 -16.90 -12.45 -42.42
C ASP A 443 -16.47 -13.67 -41.60
N GLU A 444 -15.18 -14.07 -41.67
CA GLU A 444 -14.60 -15.10 -40.81
C GLU A 444 -14.87 -14.80 -39.32
N LYS A 445 -14.67 -13.55 -38.91
CA LYS A 445 -14.90 -13.16 -37.52
C LYS A 445 -16.36 -13.19 -37.11
N ARG A 446 -17.27 -12.87 -38.00
CA ARG A 446 -18.71 -12.94 -37.75
C ARG A 446 -19.15 -14.39 -37.54
N GLU A 447 -18.62 -15.34 -38.32
CA GLU A 447 -18.86 -16.77 -38.10
C GLU A 447 -18.40 -17.21 -36.69
N TYR A 448 -17.20 -16.80 -36.28
CA TYR A 448 -16.68 -17.10 -34.94
C TYR A 448 -17.50 -16.45 -33.82
N TYR A 449 -17.95 -15.22 -34.03
CA TYR A 449 -18.84 -14.55 -33.09
C TYR A 449 -20.15 -15.34 -32.94
N GLU A 450 -20.80 -15.72 -34.04
CA GLU A 450 -22.05 -16.50 -34.02
C GLU A 450 -21.90 -17.86 -33.34
N MET A 451 -20.73 -18.51 -33.51
CA MET A 451 -20.40 -19.76 -32.81
C MET A 451 -20.30 -19.60 -31.30
N TYR A 452 -19.82 -18.45 -30.81
CA TYR A 452 -19.47 -18.24 -29.40
C TYR A 452 -20.50 -17.40 -28.61
N ASP A 453 -21.26 -16.52 -29.28
CA ASP A 453 -22.29 -15.66 -28.69
C ASP A 453 -23.27 -16.40 -27.76
N PRO A 454 -23.75 -17.62 -28.09
CA PRO A 454 -24.67 -18.35 -27.22
C PRO A 454 -24.10 -18.71 -25.84
N PHE A 455 -22.77 -18.76 -25.71
CA PHE A 455 -22.05 -19.15 -24.48
C PHE A 455 -21.44 -17.95 -23.76
N ALA A 456 -21.34 -16.82 -24.44
CA ALA A 456 -20.76 -15.61 -23.88
C ALA A 456 -21.70 -14.94 -22.87
N SER A 457 -21.14 -14.24 -21.90
CA SER A 457 -21.94 -13.49 -20.91
C SER A 457 -22.90 -12.52 -21.59
N LYS A 458 -24.12 -12.42 -21.06
CA LYS A 458 -25.15 -11.48 -21.54
C LYS A 458 -25.18 -10.18 -20.73
N GLU A 459 -24.51 -10.17 -19.59
CA GLU A 459 -24.30 -8.98 -18.76
C GLU A 459 -22.85 -8.52 -18.94
N VAL A 460 -22.62 -7.23 -19.17
CA VAL A 460 -21.27 -6.66 -19.28
C VAL A 460 -21.15 -5.43 -18.39
N ILE A 461 -19.99 -5.29 -17.75
CA ILE A 461 -19.65 -4.08 -17.01
C ILE A 461 -19.49 -2.95 -18.03
N LYS A 462 -20.32 -1.91 -17.91
CA LYS A 462 -20.28 -0.77 -18.83
C LYS A 462 -19.02 0.06 -18.58
N ASP A 463 -18.33 0.41 -19.65
CA ASP A 463 -17.12 1.22 -19.62
C ASP A 463 -17.47 2.71 -19.44
N MET A 464 -17.70 3.14 -18.18
CA MET A 464 -18.11 4.51 -17.81
C MET A 464 -16.88 5.39 -17.48
N LEU A 465 -17.01 6.72 -17.60
CA LEU A 465 -16.01 7.66 -17.05
C LEU A 465 -16.18 7.73 -15.52
N TRP A 466 -15.16 7.29 -14.78
CA TRP A 466 -15.13 7.36 -13.32
C TRP A 466 -14.87 8.78 -12.84
N SER A 467 -15.28 9.11 -11.61
CA SER A 467 -14.84 10.36 -10.97
C SER A 467 -13.30 10.38 -10.88
N ALA A 468 -12.67 11.55 -10.81
CA ALA A 468 -11.22 11.63 -10.64
C ALA A 468 -10.76 10.85 -9.38
N GLU A 469 -11.51 10.96 -8.28
CA GLU A 469 -11.21 10.27 -7.03
C GLU A 469 -11.35 8.74 -7.16
N ASP A 470 -12.45 8.25 -7.71
CA ASP A 470 -12.68 6.80 -7.85
C ASP A 470 -11.78 6.18 -8.92
N GLY A 471 -11.46 6.95 -9.94
CA GLY A 471 -10.54 6.59 -10.99
C GLY A 471 -9.10 6.45 -10.53
N GLU A 472 -8.60 7.37 -9.71
CA GLU A 472 -7.29 7.25 -9.05
C GLU A 472 -7.25 6.06 -8.09
N LYS A 473 -8.32 5.84 -7.31
CA LYS A 473 -8.45 4.65 -6.45
C LYS A 473 -8.42 3.36 -7.25
N LEU A 474 -9.22 3.28 -8.32
CA LEU A 474 -9.31 2.09 -9.16
C LEU A 474 -7.97 1.83 -9.87
N ALA A 475 -7.28 2.87 -10.33
CA ALA A 475 -5.96 2.75 -10.94
C ALA A 475 -4.91 2.24 -9.94
N ALA A 476 -4.90 2.75 -8.70
CA ALA A 476 -4.01 2.26 -7.64
C ALA A 476 -4.31 0.80 -7.27
N ILE A 477 -5.59 0.47 -7.05
CA ILE A 477 -6.05 -0.90 -6.76
C ILE A 477 -5.68 -1.84 -7.90
N ASN A 478 -5.91 -1.45 -9.16
CA ASN A 478 -5.57 -2.28 -10.31
C ASN A 478 -4.07 -2.44 -10.50
N LEU A 479 -3.26 -1.43 -10.20
CA LEU A 479 -1.81 -1.53 -10.29
C LEU A 479 -1.27 -2.55 -9.29
N ASP A 480 -1.81 -2.55 -8.07
CA ASP A 480 -1.41 -3.44 -6.98
C ASP A 480 -2.00 -4.85 -7.14
N LEU A 481 -3.25 -4.98 -7.59
CA LEU A 481 -3.94 -6.25 -7.76
C LEU A 481 -3.75 -6.84 -9.15
N ASN A 482 -4.18 -6.15 -10.21
CA ASN A 482 -4.39 -6.71 -11.55
C ASN A 482 -3.28 -6.41 -12.58
N GLY A 483 -2.33 -5.53 -12.23
CA GLY A 483 -1.25 -5.12 -13.11
C GLY A 483 -0.39 -6.30 -13.59
N LYS A 484 0.43 -6.09 -14.62
CA LYS A 484 1.32 -7.13 -15.18
C LYS A 484 2.22 -7.80 -14.12
N ASN A 485 2.56 -7.05 -13.06
CA ASN A 485 3.31 -7.51 -11.88
C ASN A 485 2.50 -7.41 -10.57
N GLY A 486 1.18 -7.24 -10.68
CA GLY A 486 0.27 -7.13 -9.53
C GLY A 486 0.05 -8.48 -8.85
N TYR A 487 -0.53 -8.43 -7.65
CA TYR A 487 -0.78 -9.58 -6.78
C TYR A 487 -1.49 -10.75 -7.48
N TYR A 488 -2.49 -10.47 -8.31
CA TYR A 488 -3.18 -11.48 -9.11
C TYR A 488 -2.24 -12.14 -10.12
N ALA A 489 -1.50 -11.36 -10.92
CA ALA A 489 -0.63 -11.90 -11.96
C ALA A 489 0.48 -12.78 -11.35
N SER A 490 1.08 -12.35 -10.24
CA SER A 490 2.08 -13.14 -9.53
C SER A 490 1.50 -14.41 -8.91
N THR A 491 0.30 -14.32 -8.30
CA THR A 491 -0.36 -15.48 -7.67
C THR A 491 -0.82 -16.49 -8.71
N PHE A 492 -1.43 -16.03 -9.80
CA PHE A 492 -1.83 -16.86 -10.94
C PHE A 492 -0.62 -17.64 -11.48
N ALA A 493 0.47 -16.94 -11.81
CA ALA A 493 1.67 -17.58 -12.34
C ALA A 493 2.24 -18.59 -11.34
N LYS A 494 2.32 -18.24 -10.05
CA LYS A 494 2.78 -19.15 -8.99
C LYS A 494 1.90 -20.41 -8.89
N PHE A 495 0.59 -20.26 -8.86
CA PHE A 495 -0.35 -21.37 -8.69
C PHE A 495 -0.38 -22.27 -9.92
N VAL A 496 -0.32 -21.70 -11.13
CA VAL A 496 -0.24 -22.48 -12.37
C VAL A 496 1.10 -23.19 -12.49
N MET A 497 2.23 -22.56 -12.15
CA MET A 497 3.55 -23.21 -12.26
C MET A 497 3.79 -24.27 -11.18
N ASN A 498 3.46 -23.96 -9.92
CA ASN A 498 3.90 -24.76 -8.77
C ASN A 498 2.79 -25.59 -8.12
N GLY A 499 1.53 -25.33 -8.49
CA GLY A 499 0.37 -25.78 -7.75
C GLY A 499 0.21 -25.01 -6.44
N PHE A 500 -0.83 -25.36 -5.68
CA PHE A 500 -1.14 -24.73 -4.40
C PHE A 500 -1.94 -25.69 -3.52
N THR A 501 -1.87 -25.49 -2.22
CA THR A 501 -2.67 -26.21 -1.22
C THR A 501 -3.93 -25.41 -0.85
N GLN A 502 -4.87 -26.03 -0.13
CA GLN A 502 -6.01 -25.30 0.41
C GLN A 502 -5.57 -24.16 1.35
N ALA A 503 -4.48 -24.33 2.10
CA ALA A 503 -3.95 -23.27 2.95
C ALA A 503 -3.37 -22.10 2.14
N ASP A 504 -2.76 -22.36 0.98
CA ASP A 504 -2.30 -21.31 0.07
C ASP A 504 -3.47 -20.54 -0.54
N TRP A 505 -4.58 -21.22 -0.86
CA TRP A 505 -5.82 -20.60 -1.32
C TRP A 505 -6.49 -19.76 -0.22
N ASP A 506 -6.59 -20.28 1.00
CA ASP A 506 -7.14 -19.54 2.13
C ASP A 506 -6.28 -18.32 2.47
N ASN A 507 -4.94 -18.43 2.37
CA ASN A 507 -4.04 -17.29 2.47
C ASN A 507 -4.29 -16.30 1.34
N HIS A 508 -4.46 -16.76 0.09
CA HIS A 508 -4.82 -15.89 -1.02
C HIS A 508 -6.09 -15.07 -0.74
N LEU A 509 -7.14 -15.72 -0.25
CA LEU A 509 -8.37 -15.03 0.16
C LEU A 509 -8.16 -14.09 1.35
N ALA A 510 -7.29 -14.43 2.30
CA ALA A 510 -6.94 -13.56 3.42
C ALA A 510 -6.12 -12.34 2.97
N GLN A 511 -5.23 -12.50 1.99
CA GLN A 511 -4.44 -11.40 1.41
C GLN A 511 -5.33 -10.41 0.64
N LEU A 512 -6.40 -10.88 -0.01
CA LEU A 512 -7.43 -10.00 -0.59
C LEU A 512 -8.20 -9.22 0.49
N LYS A 513 -8.07 -9.57 1.78
CA LYS A 513 -8.75 -8.96 2.93
C LYS A 513 -7.86 -8.07 3.80
N LYS A 514 -6.63 -7.72 3.37
CA LYS A 514 -5.62 -6.99 4.17
C LYS A 514 -6.20 -5.79 4.94
N LEU A 515 -5.82 -5.72 6.22
CA LEU A 515 -6.12 -4.61 7.12
C LEU A 515 -5.15 -3.45 6.88
N LYS A 516 -5.68 -2.25 6.74
CA LYS A 516 -4.93 -0.99 6.71
C LYS A 516 -5.11 -0.27 8.06
N PRO A 517 -4.07 0.33 8.64
CA PRO A 517 -4.25 1.20 9.81
C PRO A 517 -5.21 2.35 9.48
N VAL A 518 -5.97 2.81 10.48
CA VAL A 518 -6.75 4.05 10.37
C VAL A 518 -5.83 5.27 10.22
N LYS A 519 -6.30 6.33 9.54
CA LYS A 519 -5.51 7.56 9.37
C LYS A 519 -5.50 8.39 10.66
N LEU A 520 -4.55 9.32 10.77
CA LEU A 520 -4.54 10.26 11.90
C LEU A 520 -5.81 11.10 11.95
N GLY A 521 -6.36 11.25 13.15
CA GLY A 521 -7.56 12.06 13.39
C GLY A 521 -8.90 11.36 13.09
N GLU A 522 -8.89 10.20 12.42
CA GLU A 522 -10.11 9.40 12.19
C GLU A 522 -10.58 8.67 13.45
N ALA A 523 -9.72 8.51 14.45
CA ALA A 523 -10.08 7.90 15.72
C ALA A 523 -9.55 8.72 16.90
N LYS A 524 -10.34 8.73 17.98
CA LYS A 524 -10.14 9.57 19.17
C LYS A 524 -10.38 8.77 20.44
N LEU A 525 -9.45 8.83 21.38
CA LEU A 525 -9.65 8.29 22.72
C LEU A 525 -10.72 9.10 23.48
N THR A 526 -11.66 8.42 24.13
CA THR A 526 -12.83 9.04 24.80
C THR A 526 -12.77 8.98 26.33
N GLY A 527 -11.59 8.69 26.88
CA GLY A 527 -11.33 8.48 28.31
C GLY A 527 -10.72 7.10 28.56
N GLY A 528 -11.00 6.51 29.72
CA GLY A 528 -10.44 5.21 30.11
C GLY A 528 -8.91 5.28 30.32
N PHE A 529 -8.24 4.13 30.36
CA PHE A 529 -6.81 4.09 30.69
C PHE A 529 -5.96 4.93 29.72
N TRP A 530 -6.11 4.72 28.40
CA TRP A 530 -5.28 5.41 27.40
C TRP A 530 -5.66 6.88 27.21
N GLY A 531 -6.95 7.22 27.18
CA GLY A 531 -7.38 8.61 27.06
C GLY A 531 -6.83 9.47 28.20
N ASN A 532 -6.96 8.98 29.43
CA ASN A 532 -6.47 9.71 30.60
C ASN A 532 -4.94 9.94 30.59
N ARG A 533 -4.17 9.14 29.84
CA ARG A 533 -2.70 9.28 29.69
C ARG A 533 -2.30 10.41 28.74
N VAL A 534 -3.22 10.88 27.90
CA VAL A 534 -2.99 11.98 26.95
C VAL A 534 -3.84 13.21 27.23
N ASP A 535 -4.69 13.20 28.26
CA ASP A 535 -5.58 14.31 28.58
C ASP A 535 -4.82 15.60 28.96
N ASP A 536 -3.72 15.50 29.71
CA ASP A 536 -2.86 16.64 30.06
C ASP A 536 -1.73 16.86 29.05
N TYR A 537 -2.04 16.67 27.75
CA TYR A 537 -1.07 16.70 26.66
C TYR A 537 -0.20 17.96 26.65
N MET A 538 -0.76 19.12 27.01
CA MET A 538 -0.02 20.38 26.94
C MET A 538 0.99 20.55 28.08
N HIS A 539 0.73 19.96 29.25
CA HIS A 539 1.73 19.87 30.29
C HIS A 539 2.90 18.98 29.84
N VAL A 540 2.60 17.82 29.25
CA VAL A 540 3.60 16.87 28.73
C VAL A 540 4.44 17.50 27.61
N ILE A 541 3.80 18.13 26.62
CA ILE A 541 4.48 18.78 25.49
C ILE A 541 5.44 19.87 26.01
N LYS A 542 4.99 20.74 26.93
CA LYS A 542 5.85 21.80 27.50
C LYS A 542 7.00 21.24 28.33
N SER A 543 6.76 20.17 29.07
CA SER A 543 7.83 19.47 29.82
C SER A 543 8.89 18.92 28.87
N MET A 544 8.47 18.25 27.79
CA MET A 544 9.38 17.71 26.77
C MET A 544 10.11 18.81 25.99
N GLU A 545 9.41 19.87 25.56
CA GLU A 545 10.01 21.05 24.92
C GLU A 545 11.10 21.65 25.82
N SER A 546 10.81 21.81 27.13
CA SER A 546 11.79 22.30 28.10
C SER A 546 13.02 21.39 28.22
N SER A 547 12.84 20.06 28.25
CA SER A 547 13.96 19.11 28.27
C SER A 547 14.80 19.19 27.00
N LEU A 548 14.16 19.26 25.83
CA LEU A 548 14.82 19.40 24.52
C LEU A 548 15.56 20.73 24.33
N MET A 549 15.28 21.74 25.16
CA MET A 549 16.01 23.01 25.16
C MET A 549 17.11 23.07 26.23
N HIS A 550 17.09 22.15 27.21
CA HIS A 550 18.03 22.12 28.32
C HIS A 550 19.47 21.79 27.88
N SER A 551 20.48 22.33 28.57
CA SER A 551 21.90 22.09 28.24
C SER A 551 22.38 20.68 28.57
N ASP A 552 21.75 20.06 29.56
CA ASP A 552 22.15 18.77 30.11
C ASP A 552 21.41 17.59 29.46
N ASN A 553 20.64 17.86 28.39
CA ASN A 553 19.86 16.84 27.69
C ASN A 553 20.51 16.40 26.39
N ALA A 554 20.41 15.10 26.11
CA ALA A 554 21.10 14.49 24.98
C ALA A 554 20.53 14.79 23.59
N ALA A 555 19.25 15.16 23.54
CA ALA A 555 18.57 15.57 22.32
C ALA A 555 18.21 17.05 22.43
N ARG A 556 18.52 17.83 21.38
CA ARG A 556 18.42 19.29 21.43
C ARG A 556 17.89 19.92 20.15
N LEU A 557 16.70 20.53 20.23
CA LEU A 557 16.08 21.27 19.13
C LEU A 557 16.94 22.45 18.64
N ILE A 558 17.79 22.99 19.52
CA ILE A 558 18.69 24.10 19.21
C ILE A 558 19.70 23.78 18.10
N ASN A 559 20.05 22.50 17.88
CA ASN A 559 21.00 22.12 16.84
C ASN A 559 20.48 22.52 15.44
N PHE A 560 19.17 22.46 15.20
CA PHE A 560 18.58 22.96 13.95
C PHE A 560 18.71 24.48 13.81
N GLY A 561 18.49 25.24 14.90
CA GLY A 561 18.67 26.69 14.87
C GLY A 561 20.11 27.11 14.57
N ILE A 562 21.09 26.36 15.09
CA ILE A 562 22.52 26.57 14.82
C ILE A 562 22.84 26.21 13.35
N ALA A 563 22.34 25.07 12.86
CA ALA A 563 22.54 24.64 11.47
C ALA A 563 21.90 25.58 10.45
N ALA A 564 20.75 26.17 10.78
CA ALA A 564 20.08 27.19 9.99
C ALA A 564 20.81 28.56 9.99
N GLY A 565 21.79 28.77 10.88
CA GLY A 565 22.45 30.07 11.07
C GLY A 565 21.61 31.10 11.83
N GLU A 566 20.47 30.69 12.41
CA GLU A 566 19.58 31.53 13.21
C GLU A 566 20.05 31.65 14.67
N MET A 567 20.95 30.77 15.11
CA MET A 567 21.56 30.78 16.43
C MET A 567 23.07 30.60 16.37
N GLU A 568 23.81 31.36 17.18
CA GLU A 568 25.25 31.13 17.33
C GLU A 568 25.51 29.91 18.24
N GLY A 569 26.41 29.02 17.82
CA GLY A 569 26.75 27.85 18.63
C GLY A 569 27.60 26.83 17.87
N LYS A 570 27.79 25.67 18.51
CA LYS A 570 28.38 24.48 17.92
C LYS A 570 27.44 23.30 18.12
N PHE A 571 27.63 22.21 17.39
CA PHE A 571 26.88 21.00 17.62
C PHE A 571 26.90 20.59 19.09
N HIS A 572 25.73 20.23 19.61
CA HIS A 572 25.59 19.69 20.93
C HIS A 572 25.15 18.24 20.86
N ASP A 573 25.86 17.42 21.64
CA ASP A 573 25.42 16.11 22.12
C ASP A 573 25.56 14.92 21.15
N ASN A 574 24.64 13.95 21.19
CA ASN A 574 24.72 12.67 20.48
C ASN A 574 24.31 12.73 19.00
N ASP A 575 24.83 11.78 18.23
CA ASP A 575 24.64 11.71 16.77
C ASP A 575 23.19 11.47 16.32
N TRP A 576 22.31 11.05 17.22
CA TRP A 576 20.90 10.76 16.97
C TRP A 576 19.92 11.82 17.51
N SER A 577 20.44 12.97 17.97
CA SER A 577 19.67 14.08 18.57
C SER A 577 18.50 14.53 17.68
N ASP A 578 18.72 14.64 16.37
CA ASP A 578 17.70 15.03 15.39
C ASP A 578 16.51 14.06 15.40
N GLY A 579 16.77 12.74 15.39
CA GLY A 579 15.74 11.72 15.40
C GLY A 579 14.81 11.80 16.61
N ASP A 580 15.36 12.12 17.79
CA ASP A 580 14.56 12.27 19.01
C ASP A 580 13.71 13.55 18.98
N CYS A 581 14.20 14.62 18.35
CA CYS A 581 13.44 15.83 18.08
C CYS A 581 12.29 15.57 17.08
N TYR A 582 12.54 14.80 16.02
CA TYR A 582 11.50 14.44 15.05
C TYR A 582 10.39 13.57 15.67
N LYS A 583 10.73 12.64 16.58
CA LYS A 583 9.70 11.88 17.34
C LYS A 583 8.83 12.79 18.21
N PHE A 584 9.40 13.83 18.81
CA PHE A 584 8.61 14.82 19.56
C PHE A 584 7.63 15.57 18.63
N ILE A 585 8.11 15.98 17.45
CA ILE A 585 7.26 16.60 16.41
C ILE A 585 6.14 15.65 15.98
N GLU A 586 6.45 14.37 15.72
CA GLU A 586 5.46 13.34 15.38
C GLU A 586 4.40 13.18 16.49
N GLY A 587 4.81 13.13 17.75
CA GLY A 587 3.90 13.04 18.88
C GLY A 587 2.98 14.26 19.01
N CYS A 588 3.50 15.46 18.72
CA CYS A 588 2.71 16.69 18.63
C CYS A 588 1.72 16.66 17.46
N ALA A 589 2.15 16.22 16.28
CA ALA A 589 1.28 16.08 15.11
C ALA A 589 0.12 15.10 15.37
N ASN A 590 0.41 13.95 15.97
CA ASN A 590 -0.60 12.97 16.37
C ASN A 590 -1.64 13.58 17.30
N GLN A 591 -1.21 14.35 18.32
CA GLN A 591 -2.13 14.99 19.25
C GLN A 591 -2.93 16.12 18.58
N TYR A 592 -2.32 16.90 17.69
CA TYR A 592 -3.01 17.92 16.92
C TYR A 592 -4.08 17.33 16.00
N ALA A 593 -3.83 16.16 15.40
CA ALA A 593 -4.80 15.49 14.54
C ALA A 593 -6.15 15.27 15.22
N VAL A 594 -6.14 15.04 16.54
CA VAL A 594 -7.33 14.78 17.37
C VAL A 594 -7.87 16.04 18.04
N THR A 595 -6.99 16.85 18.65
CA THR A 595 -7.41 18.01 19.46
C THR A 595 -7.70 19.25 18.64
N LYS A 596 -7.02 19.39 17.50
CA LYS A 596 -6.96 20.63 16.69
C LYS A 596 -6.58 21.87 17.53
N ASP A 597 -5.83 21.68 18.62
CA ASP A 597 -5.38 22.79 19.48
C ASP A 597 -4.31 23.63 18.75
N PRO A 598 -4.58 24.92 18.44
CA PRO A 598 -3.62 25.77 17.75
C PRO A 598 -2.31 25.98 18.52
N GLN A 599 -2.29 25.84 19.85
CA GLN A 599 -1.05 25.97 20.65
C GLN A 599 -0.01 24.91 20.28
N ILE A 600 -0.44 23.73 19.84
CA ILE A 600 0.48 22.69 19.37
C ILE A 600 1.19 23.14 18.09
N LEU A 601 0.44 23.72 17.14
CA LEU A 601 1.03 24.27 15.91
C LEU A 601 1.93 25.47 16.21
N GLU A 602 1.59 26.32 17.16
CA GLU A 602 2.48 27.42 17.59
C GLU A 602 3.84 26.91 18.06
N ILE A 603 3.88 25.79 18.80
CA ILE A 603 5.14 25.15 19.21
C ILE A 603 5.90 24.60 18.00
N LEU A 604 5.23 23.83 17.13
CA LEU A 604 5.85 23.26 15.93
C LEU A 604 6.41 24.35 14.99
N ASN A 605 5.67 25.45 14.83
CA ASN A 605 6.04 26.58 13.99
C ASN A 605 7.30 27.34 14.45
N LYS A 606 7.74 27.15 15.70
CA LYS A 606 9.04 27.68 16.15
C LYS A 606 10.21 26.93 15.53
N TYR A 607 10.05 25.63 15.29
CA TYR A 607 11.16 24.72 14.99
C TYR A 607 11.19 24.23 13.54
N ILE A 608 10.04 24.08 12.89
CA ILE A 608 9.97 23.67 11.47
C ILE A 608 10.82 24.58 10.57
N PRO A 609 10.76 25.92 10.68
CA PRO A 609 11.60 26.79 9.86
C PRO A 609 13.10 26.55 10.02
N TRP A 610 13.56 26.19 11.22
CA TRP A 610 14.97 25.84 11.45
C TRP A 610 15.34 24.54 10.74
N ILE A 611 14.45 23.55 10.72
CA ILE A 611 14.66 22.29 10.02
C ILE A 611 14.73 22.53 8.50
N GLU A 612 13.78 23.29 7.95
CA GLU A 612 13.76 23.66 6.53
C GLU A 612 15.07 24.35 6.10
N ALA A 613 15.50 25.35 6.88
CA ALA A 613 16.72 26.10 6.60
C ALA A 613 18.02 25.30 6.80
N SER A 614 17.97 24.20 7.56
CA SER A 614 19.13 23.32 7.77
C SER A 614 19.38 22.35 6.60
N GLN A 615 18.43 22.17 5.68
CA GLN A 615 18.58 21.22 4.59
C GLN A 615 19.51 21.76 3.49
N GLU A 616 20.50 20.97 3.09
CA GLU A 616 21.42 21.33 2.01
C GLU A 616 20.73 21.32 0.63
N SER A 617 21.37 21.94 -0.36
CA SER A 617 20.78 22.10 -1.70
C SER A 617 20.48 20.78 -2.42
N ASP A 618 21.24 19.73 -2.12
CA ASP A 618 21.04 18.38 -2.68
C ASP A 618 19.96 17.56 -1.95
N GLY A 619 19.39 18.08 -0.86
CA GLY A 619 18.35 17.41 -0.06
C GLY A 619 18.87 16.73 1.20
N TYR A 620 20.18 16.69 1.44
CA TYR A 620 20.74 16.11 2.65
C TYR A 620 20.44 16.96 3.91
N ILE A 621 20.15 16.31 5.04
CA ILE A 621 19.94 16.96 6.33
C ILE A 621 20.35 16.04 7.47
N ASN A 622 21.23 16.51 8.36
CA ASN A 622 21.65 15.85 9.61
C ASN A 622 22.55 16.82 10.39
N THR A 623 22.07 17.43 11.47
CA THR A 623 22.77 18.54 12.14
C THR A 623 24.14 18.12 12.69
N GLN A 624 24.30 16.87 13.12
CA GLN A 624 25.57 16.32 13.60
C GLN A 624 26.64 16.27 12.52
N ILE A 625 26.26 16.13 11.25
CA ILE A 625 27.20 16.17 10.13
C ILE A 625 27.43 17.63 9.70
N LEU A 626 26.37 18.42 9.60
CA LEU A 626 26.43 19.82 9.17
C LEU A 626 27.26 20.71 10.11
N LEU A 627 27.26 20.40 11.41
CA LEU A 627 27.88 21.23 12.45
C LEU A 627 29.20 20.65 12.99
N THR A 628 29.71 19.56 12.41
CA THR A 628 30.99 18.96 12.83
C THR A 628 31.88 18.67 11.61
N ASN A 629 33.07 18.10 11.85
CA ASN A 629 34.00 17.70 10.79
C ASN A 629 33.77 16.27 10.30
N LYS A 630 32.62 15.66 10.63
CA LYS A 630 32.27 14.31 10.17
C LYS A 630 31.90 14.35 8.69
N GLU A 631 32.32 13.34 7.94
CA GLU A 631 31.90 13.17 6.55
C GLU A 631 30.60 12.38 6.48
N ARG A 632 29.76 12.69 5.49
CA ARG A 632 28.51 11.95 5.23
C ARG A 632 28.80 10.47 4.98
N TRP A 633 28.00 9.59 5.55
CA TRP A 633 28.06 8.14 5.34
C TRP A 633 29.37 7.47 5.78
N GLN A 634 30.24 8.19 6.50
CA GLN A 634 31.56 7.69 6.88
C GLN A 634 31.49 6.52 7.88
N HIS A 635 30.50 6.53 8.77
CA HIS A 635 30.36 5.51 9.80
C HIS A 635 28.89 5.30 10.21
N PRO A 636 28.40 4.05 10.29
CA PRO A 636 26.98 3.77 10.58
C PRO A 636 26.52 4.30 11.95
N ALA A 637 27.43 4.39 12.93
CA ALA A 637 27.15 4.95 14.26
C ALA A 637 26.94 6.47 14.28
N HIS A 638 27.10 7.18 13.15
CA HIS A 638 26.70 8.59 13.04
C HIS A 638 25.18 8.78 12.89
N HIS A 639 24.40 7.69 12.87
CA HIS A 639 22.93 7.69 12.94
C HIS A 639 22.21 8.51 11.86
N GLU A 640 22.88 8.81 10.74
CA GLU A 640 22.33 9.63 9.65
C GLU A 640 21.00 9.09 9.10
N LEU A 641 20.94 7.80 8.78
CA LEU A 641 19.71 7.15 8.30
C LEU A 641 18.64 7.01 9.40
N TYR A 642 19.04 6.91 10.67
CA TYR A 642 18.10 6.86 11.79
C TYR A 642 17.35 8.20 11.96
N ASN A 643 18.09 9.30 11.90
CA ASN A 643 17.53 10.64 11.98
C ASN A 643 16.59 10.90 10.80
N ILE A 644 17.03 10.55 9.59
CA ILE A 644 16.23 10.71 8.37
C ILE A 644 14.96 9.85 8.41
N GLY A 645 15.02 8.62 8.92
CA GLY A 645 13.83 7.80 9.07
C GLY A 645 12.78 8.41 9.99
N HIS A 646 13.20 9.06 11.08
CA HIS A 646 12.29 9.78 11.96
C HIS A 646 11.79 11.12 11.39
N LEU A 647 12.59 11.79 10.55
CA LEU A 647 12.12 12.91 9.73
C LEU A 647 10.95 12.47 8.85
N PHE A 648 11.08 11.33 8.17
CA PHE A 648 10.03 10.81 7.28
C PHE A 648 8.73 10.51 8.04
N THR A 649 8.80 9.82 9.19
CA THR A 649 7.59 9.53 9.96
C THR A 649 6.93 10.80 10.51
N ALA A 650 7.72 11.75 11.01
CA ALA A 650 7.23 13.03 11.51
C ALA A 650 6.59 13.88 10.40
N ALA A 651 7.19 13.91 9.22
CA ALA A 651 6.68 14.63 8.06
C ALA A 651 5.33 14.09 7.59
N CYS A 652 5.22 12.77 7.44
CA CYS A 652 3.95 12.12 7.09
C CYS A 652 2.88 12.41 8.14
N ALA A 653 3.21 12.30 9.43
CA ALA A 653 2.27 12.57 10.51
C ALA A 653 1.76 14.02 10.51
N LEU A 654 2.65 15.00 10.32
CA LEU A 654 2.28 16.41 10.27
C LEU A 654 1.39 16.73 9.08
N TYR A 655 1.72 16.21 7.90
CA TYR A 655 0.91 16.39 6.70
C TYR A 655 -0.48 15.75 6.86
N GLU A 656 -0.58 14.52 7.35
CA GLU A 656 -1.86 13.88 7.64
C GLU A 656 -2.69 14.66 8.67
N ALA A 657 -2.04 15.21 9.71
CA ALA A 657 -2.72 15.88 10.82
C ALA A 657 -3.21 17.30 10.48
N ALA A 658 -2.43 18.05 9.71
CA ALA A 658 -2.60 19.49 9.51
C ALA A 658 -2.66 19.94 8.04
N GLY A 659 -2.32 19.07 7.08
CA GLY A 659 -2.10 19.46 5.68
C GLY A 659 -0.86 20.34 5.48
N ASP A 660 0.01 20.44 6.49
CA ASP A 660 1.25 21.21 6.43
C ASP A 660 2.33 20.38 5.73
N ASP A 661 2.67 20.80 4.52
CA ASP A 661 3.56 20.08 3.62
C ASP A 661 5.03 20.51 3.73
N ARG A 662 5.36 21.51 4.56
CA ARG A 662 6.74 22.02 4.69
C ARG A 662 7.73 20.92 5.06
N LEU A 663 7.43 20.17 6.13
CA LEU A 663 8.28 19.07 6.56
C LEU A 663 8.21 17.87 5.57
N LEU A 664 7.09 17.70 4.87
CA LEU A 664 6.95 16.70 3.79
C LEU A 664 7.86 17.01 2.60
N GLN A 665 7.97 18.28 2.19
CA GLN A 665 8.89 18.68 1.12
C GLN A 665 10.35 18.43 1.50
N VAL A 666 10.74 18.72 2.75
CA VAL A 666 12.07 18.39 3.28
C VAL A 666 12.30 16.88 3.22
N ALA A 667 11.33 16.07 3.68
CA ALA A 667 11.40 14.62 3.66
C ALA A 667 11.52 14.05 2.22
N VAL A 668 10.71 14.54 1.27
CA VAL A 668 10.74 14.14 -0.14
C VAL A 668 12.09 14.43 -0.78
N ARG A 669 12.62 15.64 -0.62
CA ARG A 669 13.96 16.00 -1.14
C ARG A 669 15.05 15.12 -0.55
N CYS A 670 14.95 14.78 0.73
CA CYS A 670 15.90 13.89 1.39
C CYS A 670 15.76 12.44 0.89
N ALA A 671 14.54 11.93 0.69
CA ALA A 671 14.30 10.61 0.13
C ALA A 671 14.82 10.50 -1.32
N ASP A 672 14.61 11.52 -2.14
CA ASP A 672 15.14 11.60 -3.50
C ASP A 672 16.67 11.57 -3.51
N TYR A 673 17.31 12.32 -2.59
CA TYR A 673 18.74 12.26 -2.37
C TYR A 673 19.19 10.83 -2.00
N LEU A 674 18.55 10.19 -1.03
CA LEU A 674 18.89 8.81 -0.63
C LEU A 674 18.76 7.83 -1.80
N CYS A 675 17.76 8.01 -2.68
CA CYS A 675 17.64 7.20 -3.88
C CYS A 675 18.87 7.32 -4.79
N THR A 676 19.47 8.51 -4.93
CA THR A 676 20.71 8.68 -5.72
C THR A 676 21.92 8.01 -5.09
N VAL A 677 21.97 7.93 -3.76
CA VAL A 677 23.11 7.39 -3.02
C VAL A 677 23.07 5.86 -2.94
N PHE A 678 21.90 5.29 -2.62
CA PHE A 678 21.78 3.88 -2.22
C PHE A 678 21.19 2.96 -3.31
N MET A 679 20.37 3.46 -4.24
CA MET A 679 19.81 2.61 -5.31
C MET A 679 20.86 2.03 -6.29
N PRO A 680 22.02 2.68 -6.56
CA PRO A 680 23.07 2.06 -7.37
C PRO A 680 23.72 0.80 -6.77
N LEU A 681 23.33 0.37 -5.56
CA LEU A 681 23.81 -0.83 -4.88
C LEU A 681 25.34 -0.88 -4.74
N ASN A 682 25.95 0.18 -4.21
CA ASN A 682 27.38 0.18 -3.94
C ASN A 682 27.70 -0.78 -2.77
N ALA A 683 28.53 -1.80 -3.04
CA ALA A 683 28.98 -2.78 -2.05
C ALA A 683 29.70 -2.15 -0.84
N GLU A 684 30.36 -0.99 -1.02
CA GLU A 684 31.01 -0.25 0.07
C GLU A 684 29.99 0.28 1.09
N LEU A 685 28.80 0.66 0.60
CA LEU A 685 27.65 1.09 1.39
C LEU A 685 26.83 -0.10 1.92
N GLY A 686 27.30 -1.34 1.78
CA GLY A 686 26.64 -2.55 2.31
C GLY A 686 26.56 -2.65 3.84
N ASP A 687 27.29 -1.81 4.56
CA ASP A 687 27.21 -1.65 6.02
C ASP A 687 26.69 -0.27 6.37
N PHE A 688 25.40 -0.07 6.12
CA PHE A 688 24.70 1.18 6.32
C PHE A 688 23.82 1.10 7.57
N CYS A 689 23.71 2.24 8.24
CA CYS A 689 22.79 2.49 9.35
C CYS A 689 23.01 1.64 10.62
N PHE A 690 23.19 2.30 11.76
CA PHE A 690 23.15 1.62 13.07
C PHE A 690 21.73 1.25 13.50
N ASN A 691 20.70 2.08 13.22
CA ASN A 691 19.30 1.84 13.60
C ASN A 691 18.31 2.12 12.44
N PRO A 692 17.66 1.09 11.84
CA PRO A 692 17.04 1.19 10.52
C PRO A 692 15.62 1.78 10.48
N SER A 693 15.39 2.92 11.13
CA SER A 693 14.07 3.60 11.11
C SER A 693 13.66 4.09 9.71
N GLN A 694 14.62 4.33 8.81
CA GLN A 694 14.38 4.80 7.44
C GLN A 694 13.53 3.83 6.61
N ILE A 695 13.56 2.53 6.92
CA ILE A 695 12.78 1.54 6.18
C ILE A 695 11.29 1.81 6.39
N MET A 696 10.87 1.99 7.64
CA MET A 696 9.49 2.34 7.99
C MET A 696 9.12 3.72 7.41
N GLY A 697 10.00 4.72 7.59
CA GLY A 697 9.77 6.07 7.09
C GLY A 697 9.60 6.15 5.56
N LEU A 698 10.39 5.38 4.80
CA LEU A 698 10.27 5.30 3.34
C LEU A 698 8.97 4.61 2.91
N VAL A 699 8.54 3.56 3.61
CA VAL A 699 7.25 2.91 3.32
C VAL A 699 6.09 3.85 3.63
N ASP A 700 6.16 4.63 4.71
CA ASP A 700 5.14 5.64 5.02
C ASP A 700 5.11 6.76 3.97
N LEU A 701 6.28 7.24 3.52
CA LEU A 701 6.36 8.19 2.40
C LEU A 701 5.80 7.59 1.10
N TYR A 702 6.10 6.33 0.79
CA TYR A 702 5.53 5.64 -0.36
C TYR A 702 3.99 5.58 -0.27
N ARG A 703 3.44 5.19 0.89
CA ARG A 703 1.99 5.13 1.11
C ARG A 703 1.33 6.50 0.93
N LEU A 704 2.01 7.58 1.33
CA LEU A 704 1.49 8.94 1.24
C LEU A 704 1.61 9.53 -0.17
N THR A 705 2.74 9.30 -0.86
CA THR A 705 3.08 9.97 -2.13
C THR A 705 2.81 9.12 -3.37
N GLY A 706 2.71 7.80 -3.23
CA GLY A 706 2.65 6.85 -4.36
C GLY A 706 3.99 6.62 -5.06
N THR A 707 5.08 7.25 -4.62
CA THR A 707 6.39 7.17 -5.30
C THR A 707 7.08 5.83 -5.08
N LYS A 708 6.97 4.93 -6.07
CA LYS A 708 7.49 3.55 -6.00
C LYS A 708 8.96 3.42 -5.63
N ARG A 709 9.81 4.37 -6.07
CA ARG A 709 11.25 4.36 -5.77
C ARG A 709 11.56 4.39 -4.28
N TYR A 710 10.67 4.93 -3.44
CA TYR A 710 10.86 4.92 -1.98
C TYR A 710 10.65 3.52 -1.40
N LEU A 711 9.66 2.78 -1.91
CA LEU A 711 9.47 1.36 -1.55
C LEU A 711 10.62 0.49 -2.03
N GLU A 712 11.08 0.70 -3.28
CA GLU A 712 12.24 0.00 -3.83
C GLU A 712 13.49 0.24 -2.97
N LEU A 713 13.73 1.49 -2.54
CA LEU A 713 14.83 1.82 -1.65
C LEU A 713 14.68 1.16 -0.26
N ALA A 714 13.46 1.09 0.28
CA ALA A 714 13.19 0.39 1.53
C ALA A 714 13.50 -1.11 1.41
N ASP A 715 13.11 -1.76 0.30
CA ASP A 715 13.42 -3.17 0.03
C ASP A 715 14.93 -3.40 -0.17
N ILE A 716 15.64 -2.47 -0.83
CA ILE A 716 17.11 -2.51 -0.92
C ILE A 716 17.74 -2.56 0.48
N PHE A 717 17.27 -1.70 1.41
CA PHE A 717 17.78 -1.70 2.78
C PHE A 717 17.46 -2.98 3.56
N VAL A 718 16.32 -3.62 3.29
CA VAL A 718 15.99 -4.93 3.87
C VAL A 718 16.89 -6.01 3.28
N THR A 719 17.06 -6.01 1.96
CA THR A 719 17.74 -7.06 1.21
C THR A 719 19.24 -7.04 1.41
N MET A 720 19.85 -5.87 1.51
CA MET A 720 21.29 -5.75 1.77
C MET A 720 21.66 -6.09 3.21
N ARG A 721 20.71 -6.11 4.14
CA ARG A 721 20.98 -6.36 5.57
C ARG A 721 21.61 -7.73 5.76
N GLY A 722 22.82 -7.75 6.33
CA GLY A 722 23.55 -8.98 6.60
C GLY A 722 24.28 -9.62 5.40
N THR A 723 24.36 -8.92 4.26
CA THR A 723 25.02 -9.46 3.05
C THR A 723 26.54 -9.20 3.01
N LYS A 724 27.03 -8.17 3.72
CA LYS A 724 28.46 -7.85 3.78
C LYS A 724 29.17 -8.76 4.79
N GLN A 725 30.19 -9.48 4.31
CA GLN A 725 31.00 -10.37 5.14
C GLN A 725 31.84 -9.60 6.17
N GLY A 726 32.00 -10.18 7.36
CA GLY A 726 32.84 -9.63 8.44
C GLY A 726 32.13 -8.73 9.46
N ASN A 727 30.83 -8.48 9.28
CA ASN A 727 30.02 -7.72 10.23
C ASN A 727 29.47 -8.61 11.37
N GLY A 728 29.22 -8.01 12.54
CA GLY A 728 28.76 -8.71 13.74
C GLY A 728 27.26 -8.57 14.03
N ASP A 729 26.81 -9.20 15.11
CA ASP A 729 25.39 -9.24 15.50
C ASP A 729 24.79 -7.90 15.97
N GLN A 730 25.59 -6.92 16.43
CA GLN A 730 25.08 -5.67 17.06
C GLN A 730 23.95 -5.00 16.27
N ASN A 731 24.08 -4.92 14.93
CA ASN A 731 23.08 -4.33 14.04
C ASN A 731 22.52 -5.34 13.02
N GLN A 732 22.44 -6.62 13.42
CA GLN A 732 21.89 -7.71 12.60
C GLN A 732 22.58 -7.82 11.22
N ASN A 733 23.89 -7.53 11.17
CA ASN A 733 24.67 -7.50 9.93
C ASN A 733 25.48 -8.77 9.70
N ARG A 734 25.35 -9.79 10.56
CA ARG A 734 26.12 -11.04 10.44
C ARG A 734 25.52 -12.06 9.48
N VAL A 735 24.19 -12.15 9.46
CA VAL A 735 23.43 -13.13 8.67
C VAL A 735 22.42 -12.37 7.85
N ALA A 736 22.26 -12.73 6.57
CA ALA A 736 21.24 -12.15 5.72
C ALA A 736 19.86 -12.31 6.40
N LEU A 737 19.05 -11.25 6.41
CA LEU A 737 17.80 -11.26 7.19
C LEU A 737 16.88 -12.47 6.87
N ARG A 738 16.81 -12.87 5.60
CA ARG A 738 16.01 -14.03 5.13
C ARG A 738 16.49 -15.37 5.69
N GLU A 739 17.77 -15.47 6.07
CA GLU A 739 18.41 -16.65 6.63
C GLU A 739 18.48 -16.61 8.17
N GLU A 740 18.27 -15.45 8.79
CA GLU A 740 18.30 -15.31 10.25
C GLU A 740 17.14 -16.06 10.90
N TYR A 741 17.39 -16.67 12.06
CA TYR A 741 16.44 -17.58 12.71
C TYR A 741 16.13 -17.21 14.16
N LYS A 742 16.73 -16.13 14.67
CA LYS A 742 16.54 -15.63 16.02
C LYS A 742 16.79 -14.13 16.11
N PRO A 743 16.19 -13.42 17.08
CA PRO A 743 16.54 -12.03 17.32
C PRO A 743 17.94 -11.95 17.94
N VAL A 744 18.78 -11.06 17.42
CA VAL A 744 20.17 -10.86 17.88
C VAL A 744 20.53 -9.39 17.91
N GLY A 745 21.56 -9.02 18.67
CA GLY A 745 22.08 -7.66 18.70
C GLY A 745 21.15 -6.67 19.41
N HIS A 746 21.35 -5.39 19.12
CA HIS A 746 20.63 -4.28 19.73
C HIS A 746 19.12 -4.45 19.53
N ALA A 747 18.35 -4.42 20.62
CA ALA A 747 16.96 -4.80 20.62
C ALA A 747 16.05 -3.81 19.86
N VAL A 748 16.30 -2.50 19.99
CA VAL A 748 15.64 -1.47 19.15
C VAL A 748 15.95 -1.66 17.67
N THR A 749 17.23 -1.72 17.30
CA THR A 749 17.66 -1.88 15.90
C THR A 749 17.04 -3.09 15.24
N ALA A 750 17.12 -4.25 15.89
CA ALA A 750 16.50 -5.49 15.43
C ALA A 750 14.99 -5.32 15.26
N SER A 751 14.29 -4.81 16.27
CA SER A 751 12.84 -4.69 16.22
C SER A 751 12.36 -3.67 15.18
N TYR A 752 13.08 -2.57 14.97
CA TYR A 752 12.82 -1.62 13.88
C TYR A 752 13.10 -2.21 12.50
N LEU A 753 14.17 -3.00 12.36
CA LEU A 753 14.45 -3.75 11.14
C LEU A 753 13.29 -4.68 10.81
N TYR A 754 12.84 -5.46 11.79
CA TYR A 754 11.77 -6.44 11.59
C TYR A 754 10.41 -5.79 11.34
N ALA A 755 10.13 -4.67 12.00
CA ALA A 755 8.96 -3.83 11.71
C ALA A 755 9.02 -3.29 10.27
N GLY A 756 10.12 -2.65 9.87
CA GLY A 756 10.29 -2.14 8.50
C GLY A 756 10.27 -3.25 7.45
N ALA A 757 10.82 -4.42 7.75
CA ALA A 757 10.75 -5.58 6.87
C ALA A 757 9.31 -6.11 6.72
N ALA A 758 8.51 -6.09 7.77
CA ALA A 758 7.08 -6.42 7.68
C ALA A 758 6.32 -5.39 6.82
N ASP A 759 6.68 -4.10 6.92
CA ASP A 759 6.16 -3.04 6.05
C ASP A 759 6.53 -3.25 4.58
N VAL A 760 7.78 -3.64 4.31
CA VAL A 760 8.23 -4.01 2.95
C VAL A 760 7.47 -5.24 2.46
N TYR A 761 7.38 -6.31 3.27
CA TYR A 761 6.62 -7.51 2.93
C TYR A 761 5.17 -7.17 2.56
N ALA A 762 4.51 -6.25 3.29
CA ALA A 762 3.13 -5.86 3.02
C ALA A 762 2.89 -5.44 1.56
N HIS A 763 3.93 -4.92 0.89
CA HIS A 763 3.90 -4.45 -0.50
C HIS A 763 4.64 -5.35 -1.49
N THR A 764 5.78 -5.95 -1.10
CA THR A 764 6.58 -6.80 -2.00
C THR A 764 6.10 -8.25 -2.04
N GLN A 765 5.44 -8.70 -0.97
CA GLN A 765 4.93 -10.07 -0.81
C GLN A 765 6.01 -11.16 -0.95
N ASP A 766 7.25 -10.82 -0.61
CA ASP A 766 8.34 -11.79 -0.55
C ASP A 766 8.13 -12.76 0.63
N GLU A 767 7.61 -13.95 0.35
CA GLU A 767 7.36 -15.00 1.33
C GLU A 767 8.62 -15.46 2.09
N THR A 768 9.80 -15.31 1.50
CA THR A 768 11.05 -15.64 2.20
C THR A 768 11.30 -14.66 3.35
N LEU A 769 10.86 -13.41 3.20
CA LEU A 769 10.95 -12.38 4.23
C LEU A 769 9.93 -12.64 5.35
N LEU A 770 8.67 -12.93 5.02
CA LEU A 770 7.66 -13.28 6.03
C LEU A 770 8.08 -14.51 6.83
N THR A 771 8.53 -15.57 6.15
CA THR A 771 8.99 -16.81 6.80
C THR A 771 10.12 -16.54 7.80
N ALA A 772 11.06 -15.65 7.46
CA ALA A 772 12.12 -15.25 8.38
C ALA A 772 11.58 -14.48 9.59
N LEU A 773 10.69 -13.51 9.38
CA LEU A 773 10.07 -12.74 10.45
C LEU A 773 9.27 -13.62 11.41
N GLU A 774 8.48 -14.57 10.91
CA GLU A 774 7.75 -15.53 11.75
C GLU A 774 8.69 -16.41 12.57
N ARG A 775 9.77 -16.92 11.95
CA ARG A 775 10.77 -17.75 12.61
C ARG A 775 11.46 -17.00 13.76
N ILE A 776 11.94 -15.79 13.50
CA ILE A 776 12.60 -14.92 14.50
C ILE A 776 11.61 -14.56 15.62
N TRP A 777 10.37 -14.20 15.29
CA TRP A 777 9.34 -13.89 16.28
C TRP A 777 9.05 -15.07 17.21
N ASN A 778 8.88 -16.27 16.64
CA ASN A 778 8.60 -17.48 17.41
C ASN A 778 9.72 -17.84 18.38
N ASP A 779 10.99 -17.63 17.98
CA ASP A 779 12.13 -17.78 18.89
C ASP A 779 12.07 -16.78 20.05
N MET A 780 11.82 -15.50 19.74
CA MET A 780 11.72 -14.43 20.74
C MET A 780 10.69 -14.76 21.82
N ILE A 781 9.44 -15.06 21.42
CA ILE A 781 8.33 -15.25 22.37
C ILE A 781 8.44 -16.55 23.17
N SER A 782 9.20 -17.53 22.67
CA SER A 782 9.32 -18.83 23.32
C SER A 782 10.48 -18.89 24.31
N ARG A 783 11.52 -18.04 24.13
CA ARG A 783 12.80 -18.19 24.83
C ARG A 783 13.43 -16.90 25.36
N ARG A 784 13.05 -15.71 24.87
CA ARG A 784 13.83 -14.47 25.07
C ARG A 784 13.00 -13.24 25.47
N ILE A 785 11.74 -13.42 25.87
CA ILE A 785 10.85 -12.33 26.28
C ILE A 785 10.49 -12.44 27.77
N TYR A 786 10.45 -11.30 28.46
CA TYR A 786 10.01 -11.21 29.85
C TYR A 786 8.48 -11.31 29.95
N ILE A 787 7.94 -11.67 31.12
CA ILE A 787 6.49 -11.70 31.38
C ILE A 787 5.81 -10.34 31.16
N THR A 788 6.56 -9.25 31.32
CA THR A 788 6.15 -7.86 31.06
C THR A 788 6.19 -7.50 29.57
N GLY A 789 6.61 -8.42 28.69
CA GLY A 789 6.85 -8.16 27.27
C GLY A 789 8.22 -7.54 26.97
N GLY A 790 9.08 -7.31 27.97
CA GLY A 790 10.42 -6.77 27.75
C GLY A 790 11.31 -7.70 26.92
N VAL A 791 12.19 -7.15 26.07
CA VAL A 791 12.96 -7.93 25.07
C VAL A 791 14.49 -7.76 25.15
N CYS A 792 15.00 -7.08 26.17
CA CYS A 792 16.39 -6.62 26.17
C CYS A 792 17.10 -6.91 27.50
N PRO A 793 17.54 -8.13 27.80
CA PRO A 793 18.21 -8.42 29.08
C PRO A 793 19.63 -7.84 29.18
N ILE A 794 20.33 -7.60 28.07
CA ILE A 794 21.76 -7.23 28.06
C ILE A 794 21.92 -5.72 27.88
N TYR A 795 22.73 -5.07 28.72
CA TYR A 795 23.19 -3.69 28.52
C TYR A 795 24.53 -3.65 27.79
N GLU A 796 25.54 -4.38 28.27
CA GLU A 796 26.79 -4.60 27.54
C GLU A 796 27.22 -6.06 27.73
N GLY A 797 27.43 -6.77 26.62
CA GLY A 797 27.75 -8.20 26.68
C GLY A 797 28.25 -8.76 25.36
N VAL A 798 28.00 -10.06 25.18
CA VAL A 798 28.30 -10.79 23.95
C VAL A 798 27.05 -11.51 23.46
N SER A 799 26.86 -11.59 22.15
CA SER A 799 25.82 -12.43 21.56
C SER A 799 26.17 -13.92 21.72
N GLU A 800 25.19 -14.79 21.51
CA GLU A 800 25.42 -16.25 21.46
C GLU A 800 26.47 -16.68 20.44
N ARG A 801 26.72 -15.85 19.43
CA ARG A 801 27.73 -16.11 18.39
C ARG A 801 29.08 -15.47 18.70
N GLY A 802 29.24 -14.88 19.89
CA GLY A 802 30.49 -14.33 20.41
C GLY A 802 30.79 -12.88 20.03
N ASP A 803 29.86 -12.17 19.37
CA ASP A 803 30.08 -10.77 18.99
C ASP A 803 29.80 -9.84 20.17
N ARG A 804 30.55 -8.76 20.30
CA ARG A 804 30.23 -7.72 21.30
C ARG A 804 28.91 -7.06 20.94
N VAL A 805 28.03 -6.95 21.93
CA VAL A 805 26.74 -6.31 21.78
C VAL A 805 26.42 -5.38 22.94
N GLN A 806 25.58 -4.39 22.67
CA GLN A 806 25.07 -3.42 23.62
C GLN A 806 23.55 -3.30 23.46
N GLU A 807 22.83 -3.14 24.56
CA GLU A 807 21.37 -2.93 24.60
C GLU A 807 20.63 -4.01 23.80
N ALA A 808 20.97 -5.27 24.09
CA ALA A 808 20.75 -6.38 23.17
C ALA A 808 19.81 -7.47 23.70
N PHE A 809 19.26 -8.22 22.74
CA PHE A 809 18.72 -9.55 23.00
C PHE A 809 19.79 -10.42 23.65
N GLY A 810 19.40 -11.19 24.66
CA GLY A 810 20.29 -12.12 25.36
C GLY A 810 20.05 -13.57 24.98
N ASP A 811 20.86 -14.45 25.56
CA ASP A 811 20.81 -15.90 25.36
C ASP A 811 19.44 -16.50 25.72
N GLU A 812 19.12 -17.66 25.14
CA GLU A 812 17.89 -18.39 25.46
C GLU A 812 17.70 -18.54 26.99
N PHE A 813 16.53 -18.14 27.48
CA PHE A 813 16.12 -18.20 28.88
C PHE A 813 16.95 -17.36 29.87
N ASN A 814 17.95 -16.59 29.39
CA ASN A 814 18.73 -15.68 30.22
C ASN A 814 17.98 -14.36 30.44
N LEU A 815 17.04 -14.37 31.39
CA LEU A 815 16.15 -13.26 31.70
C LEU A 815 16.35 -12.80 33.16
N PRO A 816 17.45 -12.09 33.48
CA PRO A 816 17.70 -11.61 34.84
C PRO A 816 16.70 -10.56 35.27
N ASN A 817 16.27 -10.55 36.53
CA ASN A 817 15.25 -9.60 37.01
C ASN A 817 15.81 -8.23 37.39
N ARG A 818 16.89 -8.19 38.16
CA ARG A 818 17.44 -6.97 38.78
C ARG A 818 18.34 -6.15 37.84
N ILE A 819 19.02 -6.83 36.91
CA ILE A 819 19.94 -6.22 35.92
C ILE A 819 19.35 -6.21 34.50
N ALA A 820 18.04 -6.45 34.35
CA ALA A 820 17.38 -6.38 33.06
C ALA A 820 17.51 -4.97 32.48
N TYR A 821 17.94 -4.86 31.23
CA TYR A 821 17.94 -3.57 30.57
C TYR A 821 16.52 -3.18 30.15
N ASN A 822 15.82 -4.01 29.40
CA ASN A 822 14.42 -3.85 28.98
C ASN A 822 14.10 -2.41 28.56
N GLU A 823 14.92 -1.87 27.66
CA GLU A 823 14.76 -0.50 27.18
C GLU A 823 13.34 -0.19 26.72
N THR A 824 12.79 0.96 27.12
CA THR A 824 11.44 1.36 26.71
C THR A 824 11.27 1.42 25.19
N CYS A 825 12.23 2.00 24.45
CA CYS A 825 12.21 1.98 22.99
C CYS A 825 12.20 0.56 22.42
N ALA A 826 12.98 -0.37 23.00
CA ALA A 826 13.05 -1.74 22.50
C ALA A 826 11.70 -2.46 22.67
N ASN A 827 11.06 -2.24 23.82
CA ASN A 827 9.75 -2.81 24.10
C ASN A 827 8.70 -2.25 23.14
N ILE A 828 8.66 -0.92 22.94
CA ILE A 828 7.74 -0.29 21.97
C ILE A 828 8.04 -0.77 20.55
N ALA A 829 9.31 -0.90 20.17
CA ALA A 829 9.71 -1.40 18.85
C ALA A 829 9.25 -2.84 18.62
N ALA A 830 9.34 -3.71 19.64
CA ALA A 830 8.81 -5.07 19.57
C ALA A 830 7.28 -5.08 19.42
N ALA A 831 6.57 -4.15 20.07
CA ALA A 831 5.13 -3.96 19.84
C ALA A 831 4.85 -3.44 18.42
N MET A 832 5.66 -2.52 17.88
CA MET A 832 5.54 -2.04 16.49
C MET A 832 5.70 -3.16 15.47
N TRP A 833 6.63 -4.08 15.73
CA TRP A 833 6.81 -5.28 14.94
C TRP A 833 5.60 -6.22 15.05
N ALA A 834 5.12 -6.49 16.27
CA ALA A 834 3.92 -7.28 16.51
C ALA A 834 2.69 -6.73 15.76
N HIS A 835 2.49 -5.41 15.82
CA HIS A 835 1.39 -4.72 15.15
C HIS A 835 1.41 -4.94 13.63
N ARG A 836 2.58 -4.82 13.01
CA ARG A 836 2.73 -5.05 11.56
C ARG A 836 2.56 -6.52 11.19
N MET A 837 3.07 -7.43 12.02
CA MET A 837 2.83 -8.86 11.85
C MET A 837 1.34 -9.20 11.97
N LEU A 838 0.61 -8.56 12.89
CA LEU A 838 -0.84 -8.70 12.99
C LEU A 838 -1.52 -8.26 11.68
N HIS A 839 -1.13 -7.13 11.10
CA HIS A 839 -1.72 -6.65 9.85
C HIS A 839 -1.45 -7.54 8.64
N VAL A 840 -0.24 -8.10 8.52
CA VAL A 840 0.12 -8.90 7.35
C VAL A 840 -0.23 -10.38 7.47
N THR A 841 -0.49 -10.88 8.69
CA THR A 841 -0.81 -12.31 8.93
C THR A 841 -2.20 -12.56 9.51
N ASN A 842 -2.82 -11.55 10.13
CA ASN A 842 -4.07 -11.67 10.89
C ASN A 842 -4.02 -12.78 11.96
N LYS A 843 -2.87 -13.00 12.63
CA LYS A 843 -2.73 -14.01 13.70
C LYS A 843 -2.83 -13.35 15.09
N ALA A 844 -3.76 -13.85 15.92
CA ALA A 844 -4.06 -13.31 17.26
C ALA A 844 -2.84 -13.17 18.18
N VAL A 845 -1.87 -14.10 18.09
CA VAL A 845 -0.66 -14.14 18.93
C VAL A 845 0.16 -12.84 18.86
N TYR A 846 0.20 -12.18 17.71
CA TYR A 846 0.87 -10.89 17.59
C TYR A 846 0.13 -9.79 18.35
N GLY A 847 -1.21 -9.77 18.25
CA GLY A 847 -2.06 -8.88 19.04
C GLY A 847 -1.98 -9.13 20.54
N ASP A 848 -1.88 -10.40 20.98
CA ASP A 848 -1.73 -10.78 22.38
C ASP A 848 -0.43 -10.23 22.99
N TRP A 849 0.68 -10.37 22.27
CA TRP A 849 1.97 -9.84 22.72
C TRP A 849 2.06 -8.33 22.58
N MET A 850 1.48 -7.74 21.52
CA MET A 850 1.33 -6.29 21.40
C MET A 850 0.62 -5.71 22.63
N GLU A 851 -0.52 -6.28 23.02
CA GLU A 851 -1.26 -5.90 24.22
C GLU A 851 -0.42 -6.11 25.49
N SER A 852 0.19 -7.28 25.66
CA SER A 852 1.01 -7.57 26.84
C SER A 852 2.21 -6.63 26.98
N ILE A 853 2.81 -6.18 25.88
CA ILE A 853 3.91 -5.20 25.91
C ILE A 853 3.38 -3.82 26.27
N LEU A 854 2.35 -3.34 25.56
CA LEU A 854 1.85 -1.97 25.70
C LEU A 854 1.26 -1.68 27.08
N TYR A 855 0.61 -2.66 27.72
CA TYR A 855 0.08 -2.49 29.09
C TYR A 855 1.12 -2.73 30.20
N ASN A 856 2.39 -3.01 29.86
CA ASN A 856 3.44 -3.31 30.84
C ASN A 856 4.76 -2.62 30.50
N ALA A 857 5.75 -3.34 29.94
CA ALA A 857 7.11 -2.84 29.72
C ALA A 857 7.19 -1.73 28.66
N GLY A 858 6.18 -1.62 27.78
CA GLY A 858 6.09 -0.55 26.78
C GLY A 858 5.85 0.83 27.40
N ILE A 859 5.20 0.91 28.56
CA ILE A 859 4.81 2.19 29.20
C ILE A 859 5.40 2.40 30.59
N SER A 860 5.98 1.39 31.23
CA SER A 860 6.63 1.50 32.55
C SER A 860 7.75 2.55 32.59
N GLY A 861 8.30 2.86 31.42
CA GLY A 861 9.29 3.90 31.21
C GLY A 861 8.82 5.28 31.66
N GLY A 862 7.57 5.66 31.38
CA GLY A 862 7.07 6.98 31.75
C GLY A 862 6.47 7.00 33.15
N SER A 863 6.65 8.08 33.89
CA SER A 863 5.82 8.38 35.05
C SER A 863 4.34 8.54 34.63
N LEU A 864 3.43 8.47 35.61
CA LEU A 864 1.99 8.58 35.34
C LEU A 864 1.59 9.96 34.81
N ASP A 865 2.36 11.01 35.08
CA ASP A 865 2.21 12.35 34.53
C ASP A 865 3.07 12.62 33.28
N MET A 866 3.85 11.62 32.83
CA MET A 866 4.72 11.71 31.64
C MET A 866 5.76 12.85 31.71
N THR A 867 6.24 13.22 32.91
CA THR A 867 7.29 14.25 33.11
C THR A 867 8.67 13.68 33.49
N ARG A 868 8.73 12.43 33.93
CA ARG A 868 9.96 11.73 34.32
C ARG A 868 10.00 10.34 33.67
N TYR A 869 11.19 9.84 33.34
CA TYR A 869 11.33 8.64 32.52
C TYR A 869 12.40 7.67 33.02
N PHE A 870 12.19 6.38 32.82
CA PHE A 870 13.22 5.35 32.82
C PHE A 870 13.69 5.10 31.40
N TYR A 871 14.97 4.76 31.29
CA TYR A 871 15.50 4.12 30.10
C TYR A 871 15.33 2.61 30.20
N ALA A 872 15.87 2.04 31.29
CA ALA A 872 15.84 0.62 31.59
C ALA A 872 14.70 0.23 32.55
N ASN A 873 14.06 -0.90 32.31
CA ASN A 873 12.84 -1.35 33.03
C ASN A 873 13.08 -2.69 33.76
N PRO A 874 13.66 -2.66 34.98
CA PRO A 874 13.94 -3.86 35.75
C PRO A 874 12.67 -4.51 36.29
N LEU A 875 12.75 -5.79 36.65
CA LEU A 875 11.68 -6.53 37.32
C LEU A 875 11.91 -6.66 38.84
N ALA A 876 13.05 -6.18 39.34
CA ALA A 876 13.35 -6.08 40.75
C ALA A 876 14.25 -4.88 41.04
N HIS A 877 13.97 -4.17 42.15
CA HIS A 877 14.74 -3.03 42.64
C HIS A 877 14.95 -3.14 44.15
N ARG A 878 16.13 -2.75 44.65
CA ARG A 878 16.47 -2.72 46.09
C ARG A 878 17.13 -1.39 46.44
N VAL A 879 16.50 -0.61 47.31
CA VAL A 879 16.93 0.76 47.65
C VAL A 879 18.25 0.76 48.41
N HIS A 880 18.40 -0.14 49.38
CA HIS A 880 19.60 -0.23 50.22
C HIS A 880 20.72 -1.09 49.60
N GLU A 881 20.43 -1.74 48.48
CA GLU A 881 21.39 -2.52 47.71
C GLU A 881 21.40 -2.05 46.25
N ARG A 882 21.65 -0.77 45.98
CA ARG A 882 21.75 -0.34 44.58
C ARG A 882 22.89 -1.07 43.86
N ILE A 883 22.65 -1.45 42.60
CA ILE A 883 23.68 -2.07 41.77
C ILE A 883 24.82 -1.08 41.58
N LYS A 884 26.03 -1.49 41.97
CA LYS A 884 27.23 -0.68 41.74
C LYS A 884 27.70 -0.87 40.29
N PRO A 885 28.11 0.19 39.58
CA PRO A 885 28.58 0.11 38.20
C PRO A 885 30.03 -0.42 38.13
N THR A 886 30.32 -1.54 38.80
CA THR A 886 31.65 -2.16 38.88
C THR A 886 31.96 -3.06 37.68
N PHE A 887 30.93 -3.45 36.93
CA PHE A 887 31.02 -4.20 35.68
C PHE A 887 30.13 -3.53 34.64
N ARG A 888 30.50 -3.62 33.36
CA ARG A 888 29.84 -2.88 32.27
C ARG A 888 28.35 -3.16 32.15
N GLN A 889 27.93 -4.43 32.22
CA GLN A 889 26.51 -4.83 32.26
C GLN A 889 25.70 -4.13 33.38
N TYR A 890 26.36 -3.70 34.45
CA TYR A 890 25.72 -3.09 35.63
C TYR A 890 25.69 -1.56 35.58
N ALA A 891 26.30 -0.95 34.56
CA ALA A 891 26.48 0.50 34.50
C ALA A 891 25.25 1.29 34.04
N HIS A 892 24.20 0.64 33.55
CA HIS A 892 22.95 1.30 33.13
C HIS A 892 22.10 1.85 34.30
N ALA A 893 22.44 1.50 35.55
CA ALA A 893 21.92 2.06 36.80
C ALA A 893 20.42 2.46 36.80
N PRO A 894 19.48 1.50 36.77
CA PRO A 894 18.04 1.73 36.60
C PRO A 894 17.33 2.16 37.90
N ASN A 895 17.89 3.12 38.63
CA ASN A 895 17.50 3.38 40.02
C ASN A 895 16.40 4.44 40.18
N GLU A 896 16.29 5.40 39.26
CA GLU A 896 15.30 6.49 39.36
C GLU A 896 14.87 7.00 37.98
N ARG A 897 13.69 7.62 37.92
CA ARG A 897 13.22 8.29 36.70
C ARG A 897 13.86 9.68 36.55
N PHE A 898 14.36 9.99 35.36
CA PHE A 898 15.04 11.24 35.02
C PHE A 898 14.13 12.23 34.27
N VAL A 899 14.50 13.51 34.24
CA VAL A 899 13.87 14.55 33.39
C VAL A 899 14.69 14.77 32.10
N THR A 900 16.01 14.89 32.26
CA THR A 900 17.01 14.94 31.19
C THR A 900 17.97 13.76 31.33
N PHE A 901 18.54 13.28 30.22
CA PHE A 901 19.42 12.11 30.25
C PHE A 901 20.46 12.15 29.13
N GLY A 902 21.54 11.39 29.31
CA GLY A 902 22.63 11.24 28.34
C GLY A 902 22.26 10.47 27.07
N CYS A 903 21.04 9.92 26.99
CA CYS A 903 20.43 9.37 25.76
C CYS A 903 18.91 9.54 25.83
N TRP A 904 18.31 10.48 25.09
CA TRP A 904 16.91 10.89 25.30
C TRP A 904 15.91 10.26 24.31
N CYS A 905 16.17 9.02 23.88
CA CYS A 905 15.37 8.36 22.84
C CYS A 905 13.98 7.87 23.33
N CYS A 906 13.88 7.46 24.59
CA CYS A 906 12.68 6.84 25.19
C CYS A 906 11.51 7.82 25.43
N PRO A 907 11.73 9.03 25.97
CA PRO A 907 10.63 9.96 26.24
C PRO A 907 9.78 10.34 25.02
N PRO A 908 10.34 10.80 23.89
CA PRO A 908 9.53 11.15 22.73
C PRO A 908 8.95 9.90 22.03
N GLN A 909 9.59 8.73 22.18
CA GLN A 909 9.05 7.46 21.72
C GLN A 909 7.78 7.06 22.49
N LEU A 910 7.76 7.21 23.81
CA LEU A 910 6.55 7.03 24.62
C LEU A 910 5.47 8.00 24.17
N TRP A 911 5.81 9.27 24.00
CA TRP A 911 4.83 10.29 23.62
C TRP A 911 4.14 9.99 22.30
N ARG A 912 4.91 9.75 21.22
CA ARG A 912 4.33 9.42 19.91
C ARG A 912 3.50 8.13 19.93
N THR A 913 3.84 7.18 20.81
CA THR A 913 3.10 5.93 20.98
C THR A 913 1.76 6.17 21.68
N LEU A 914 1.74 6.96 22.75
CA LEU A 914 0.52 7.30 23.48
C LEU A 914 -0.45 8.13 22.62
N THR A 915 0.05 9.17 21.96
CA THR A 915 -0.79 10.02 21.09
C THR A 915 -1.20 9.30 19.80
N GLY A 916 -0.38 8.36 19.34
CA GLY A 916 -0.68 7.50 18.20
C GLY A 916 -1.54 6.28 18.53
N MET A 917 -1.93 6.05 19.79
CA MET A 917 -2.66 4.86 20.26
C MET A 917 -3.90 4.48 19.41
N PRO A 918 -4.70 5.43 18.86
CA PRO A 918 -5.81 5.08 17.97
C PRO A 918 -5.41 4.20 16.76
N LYS A 919 -4.20 4.39 16.20
CA LYS A 919 -3.67 3.55 15.09
C LYS A 919 -3.38 2.11 15.50
N TRP A 920 -3.27 1.84 16.80
CA TRP A 920 -3.06 0.50 17.36
C TRP A 920 -4.38 -0.19 17.73
N ILE A 921 -5.45 0.60 17.92
CA ILE A 921 -6.77 0.12 18.32
C ILE A 921 -7.54 -0.41 17.10
N TYR A 922 -7.55 0.35 16.00
CA TYR A 922 -8.37 0.05 14.83
C TYR A 922 -7.57 -0.15 13.55
N SER A 923 -8.08 -1.04 12.71
CA SER A 923 -7.69 -1.17 11.31
C SER A 923 -8.94 -1.30 10.43
N THR A 924 -8.88 -0.87 9.18
CA THR A 924 -9.97 -0.97 8.21
C THR A 924 -9.58 -1.88 7.04
N SER A 925 -10.56 -2.59 6.48
CA SER A 925 -10.46 -3.27 5.20
C SER A 925 -11.60 -2.82 4.29
N GLU A 926 -11.73 -3.43 3.11
CA GLU A 926 -12.89 -3.23 2.25
C GLU A 926 -14.18 -3.81 2.87
N GLN A 927 -14.03 -4.83 3.72
CA GLN A 927 -15.16 -5.58 4.30
C GLN A 927 -15.63 -5.01 5.63
N GLY A 928 -14.80 -4.25 6.34
CA GLY A 928 -15.18 -3.64 7.61
C GLY A 928 -14.02 -3.21 8.50
N VAL A 929 -14.21 -3.29 9.82
CA VAL A 929 -13.27 -2.78 10.83
C VAL A 929 -12.75 -3.92 11.70
N ALA A 930 -11.45 -3.90 12.01
CA ALA A 930 -10.83 -4.75 13.03
C ALA A 930 -10.51 -3.93 14.29
N ILE A 931 -10.82 -4.51 15.45
CA ILE A 931 -10.48 -4.01 16.79
C ILE A 931 -9.34 -4.87 17.34
N ASN A 932 -8.13 -4.31 17.32
CA ASN A 932 -6.91 -4.98 17.73
C ASN A 932 -6.65 -4.89 19.25
N LEU A 933 -7.07 -3.76 19.85
CA LEU A 933 -6.98 -3.47 21.29
C LEU A 933 -8.32 -2.94 21.80
N PHE A 934 -8.66 -3.31 23.03
CA PHE A 934 -9.82 -2.74 23.73
C PHE A 934 -9.41 -1.50 24.52
N ALA A 935 -10.13 -0.40 24.29
CA ALA A 935 -9.89 0.92 24.88
C ALA A 935 -11.12 1.82 24.64
N GLY A 936 -11.38 2.79 25.51
CA GLY A 936 -12.38 3.83 25.24
C GLY A 936 -11.97 4.65 24.01
N CYS A 937 -12.68 4.48 22.88
CA CYS A 937 -12.29 5.08 21.61
C CYS A 937 -13.50 5.29 20.69
N GLU A 938 -13.49 6.40 19.97
CA GLU A 938 -14.40 6.75 18.89
C GLU A 938 -13.67 6.58 17.55
N LEU A 939 -14.33 6.01 16.56
CA LEU A 939 -13.89 5.94 15.17
C LEU A 939 -14.90 6.67 14.30
N ASP A 940 -14.43 7.61 13.49
CA ASP A 940 -15.15 8.30 12.42
C ASP A 940 -14.26 8.25 11.17
N SER A 941 -14.47 7.23 10.35
CA SER A 941 -13.56 6.86 9.26
C SER A 941 -14.33 6.40 8.02
N LYS A 942 -13.59 5.93 7.04
CA LYS A 942 -14.09 5.23 5.85
C LYS A 942 -13.43 3.86 5.75
N LEU A 943 -14.20 2.87 5.33
CA LEU A 943 -13.65 1.58 4.88
C LEU A 943 -12.73 1.79 3.68
N ALA A 944 -11.91 0.80 3.33
CA ALA A 944 -10.96 0.92 2.22
C ALA A 944 -11.66 1.16 0.86
N ASN A 945 -12.93 0.74 0.72
CA ASN A 945 -13.78 1.02 -0.43
C ASN A 945 -14.47 2.39 -0.39
N GLY A 946 -14.17 3.24 0.61
CA GLY A 946 -14.71 4.59 0.76
C GLY A 946 -16.02 4.69 1.55
N ALA A 947 -16.64 3.57 1.92
CA ALA A 947 -17.91 3.61 2.66
C ALA A 947 -17.73 4.17 4.07
N PRO A 948 -18.61 5.08 4.54
CA PRO A 948 -18.46 5.70 5.85
C PRO A 948 -18.73 4.70 6.98
N VAL A 949 -17.94 4.79 8.05
CA VAL A 949 -18.07 3.98 9.25
C VAL A 949 -17.90 4.83 10.50
N LYS A 950 -18.78 4.63 11.48
CA LYS A 950 -18.65 5.22 12.81
C LYS A 950 -18.85 4.17 13.88
N LEU A 951 -17.89 4.08 14.79
CA LEU A 951 -17.93 3.16 15.93
C LEU A 951 -17.64 3.92 17.22
N ARG A 952 -18.26 3.48 18.31
CA ARG A 952 -17.96 3.92 19.66
C ARG A 952 -17.67 2.71 20.53
N MET A 953 -16.47 2.64 21.09
CA MET A 953 -16.09 1.64 22.09
C MET A 953 -16.09 2.27 23.48
N GLU A 954 -16.96 1.78 24.35
CA GLU A 954 -17.05 2.17 25.75
C GLU A 954 -16.55 1.02 26.62
N THR A 955 -15.45 1.25 27.34
CA THR A 955 -14.89 0.27 28.26
C THR A 955 -13.97 0.93 29.27
N TYR A 956 -13.87 0.34 30.46
CA TYR A 956 -12.85 0.66 31.45
C TYR A 956 -11.68 -0.33 31.44
N TYR A 957 -11.52 -1.08 30.35
CA TYR A 957 -10.35 -1.93 30.10
C TYR A 957 -9.04 -1.12 30.31
N PRO A 958 -8.02 -1.66 31.01
CA PRO A 958 -7.88 -3.06 31.47
C PRO A 958 -8.43 -3.32 32.88
N TRP A 959 -9.16 -2.38 33.48
CA TRP A 959 -9.66 -2.48 34.85
C TRP A 959 -10.99 -3.20 34.94
N ASP A 960 -11.87 -3.00 33.96
CA ASP A 960 -13.17 -3.65 33.88
C ASP A 960 -13.21 -4.73 32.78
N GLN A 961 -14.14 -5.67 32.94
CA GLN A 961 -14.34 -6.80 32.04
C GLN A 961 -15.30 -6.51 30.89
N GLU A 962 -16.12 -5.45 30.96
CA GLU A 962 -17.12 -5.13 29.96
C GLU A 962 -16.55 -4.23 28.85
N VAL A 963 -16.77 -4.64 27.60
CA VAL A 963 -16.48 -3.84 26.40
C VAL A 963 -17.77 -3.72 25.60
N LYS A 964 -18.28 -2.50 25.45
CA LYS A 964 -19.43 -2.20 24.59
C LYS A 964 -18.97 -1.52 23.32
N ILE A 965 -19.43 -2.03 22.19
CA ILE A 965 -19.15 -1.50 20.87
C ILE A 965 -20.47 -1.12 20.23
N TYR A 966 -20.63 0.18 19.97
CA TYR A 966 -21.78 0.76 19.29
C TYR A 966 -21.43 1.00 17.82
N VAL A 967 -22.25 0.47 16.92
CA VAL A 967 -22.12 0.67 15.48
C VAL A 967 -22.99 1.84 15.05
N ASP A 968 -22.49 3.05 15.23
CA ASP A 968 -23.26 4.27 14.95
C ASP A 968 -23.52 4.45 13.45
N GLN A 969 -22.59 4.01 12.59
CA GLN A 969 -22.75 4.04 11.13
C GLN A 969 -22.00 2.89 10.46
N ALA A 970 -22.69 2.18 9.55
CA ALA A 970 -22.16 1.14 8.67
C ALA A 970 -22.86 1.17 7.29
N PRO A 971 -22.27 0.56 6.24
CA PRO A 971 -22.92 0.40 4.94
C PRO A 971 -24.28 -0.31 5.04
N ALA A 972 -25.21 -0.02 4.12
CA ALA A 972 -26.55 -0.61 4.14
C ALA A 972 -26.56 -2.15 4.03
N ALA A 973 -25.55 -2.72 3.34
CA ALA A 973 -25.35 -4.17 3.26
C ALA A 973 -24.78 -4.79 4.56
N GLY A 974 -24.47 -3.97 5.56
CA GLY A 974 -23.69 -4.35 6.74
C GLY A 974 -22.18 -4.30 6.49
N MET A 975 -21.41 -4.47 7.55
CA MET A 975 -19.95 -4.63 7.49
C MET A 975 -19.47 -5.73 8.45
N LYS A 976 -18.24 -6.20 8.23
CA LYS A 976 -17.56 -7.09 9.16
C LYS A 976 -16.96 -6.30 10.32
N LEU A 977 -17.21 -6.75 11.54
CA LEU A 977 -16.48 -6.31 12.71
C LEU A 977 -15.64 -7.48 13.22
N SER A 978 -14.32 -7.31 13.11
CA SER A 978 -13.34 -8.27 13.62
C SER A 978 -12.82 -7.81 14.99
N PHE A 979 -12.67 -8.72 15.94
CA PHE A 979 -12.08 -8.42 17.25
C PHE A 979 -11.36 -9.64 17.82
N ARG A 980 -10.32 -9.40 18.63
CA ARG A 980 -9.54 -10.45 19.29
C ARG A 980 -10.10 -10.77 20.68
N ILE A 981 -10.24 -12.06 20.98
CA ILE A 981 -10.40 -12.56 22.35
C ILE A 981 -9.00 -12.94 22.87
N PRO A 982 -8.45 -12.21 23.85
CA PRO A 982 -7.06 -12.37 24.27
C PRO A 982 -6.74 -13.76 24.81
N ALA A 983 -5.52 -14.25 24.58
CA ALA A 983 -5.08 -15.58 25.01
C ALA A 983 -5.14 -15.82 26.54
N TRP A 984 -5.12 -14.75 27.35
CA TRP A 984 -5.25 -14.84 28.81
C TRP A 984 -6.69 -15.08 29.28
N CYS A 985 -7.70 -14.84 28.43
CA CYS A 985 -9.11 -14.96 28.80
C CYS A 985 -9.66 -16.34 28.42
N THR A 986 -10.27 -17.05 29.38
CA THR A 986 -10.80 -18.42 29.18
C THR A 986 -12.32 -18.48 29.05
N ASP A 987 -13.03 -17.56 29.69
CA ASP A 987 -14.50 -17.60 29.85
C ASP A 987 -15.17 -16.38 29.17
N ALA A 988 -14.63 -15.94 28.03
CA ALA A 988 -15.15 -14.78 27.32
C ALA A 988 -16.57 -15.03 26.79
N THR A 989 -17.38 -13.98 26.74
CA THR A 989 -18.69 -14.02 26.06
C THR A 989 -18.87 -12.84 25.13
N CYS A 990 -19.63 -13.03 24.06
CA CYS A 990 -20.10 -11.99 23.15
C CYS A 990 -21.62 -12.06 23.09
N ASN A 991 -22.30 -10.97 23.44
CA ASN A 991 -23.77 -10.90 23.55
C ASN A 991 -24.35 -12.04 24.42
N GLY A 992 -23.66 -12.38 25.51
CA GLY A 992 -24.02 -13.44 26.44
C GLY A 992 -23.73 -14.87 25.96
N GLN A 993 -23.18 -15.07 24.75
CA GLN A 993 -22.79 -16.38 24.24
C GLN A 993 -21.29 -16.64 24.45
N PRO A 994 -20.88 -17.83 24.92
CA PRO A 994 -19.47 -18.18 25.07
C PRO A 994 -18.70 -18.07 23.75
N ILE A 995 -17.50 -17.48 23.79
CA ILE A 995 -16.63 -17.30 22.64
C ILE A 995 -15.19 -17.72 22.99
N GLN A 996 -14.50 -18.38 22.06
CA GLN A 996 -13.16 -18.92 22.30
C GLN A 996 -12.07 -17.86 22.11
N ARG A 997 -10.84 -18.14 22.54
CA ARG A 997 -9.68 -17.28 22.21
C ARG A 997 -9.40 -17.23 20.70
N GLY A 998 -8.86 -16.12 20.21
CA GLY A 998 -8.52 -15.93 18.80
C GLY A 998 -9.21 -14.71 18.18
N ILE A 999 -9.17 -14.59 16.85
CA ILE A 999 -9.86 -13.52 16.11
C ILE A 999 -11.26 -14.00 15.76
N HIS A 1000 -12.25 -13.16 16.04
CA HIS A 1000 -13.66 -13.39 15.73
C HIS A 1000 -14.18 -12.32 14.81
N GLU A 1001 -15.09 -12.70 13.94
CA GLU A 1001 -15.72 -11.80 13.00
C GLU A 1001 -17.24 -11.94 13.11
N VAL A 1002 -17.93 -10.81 13.22
CA VAL A 1002 -19.38 -10.72 13.18
C VAL A 1002 -19.79 -9.74 12.09
N THR A 1003 -21.01 -9.90 11.56
CA THR A 1003 -21.56 -8.95 10.57
C THR A 1003 -22.54 -8.04 11.29
N VAL A 1004 -22.37 -6.73 11.13
CA VAL A 1004 -23.11 -5.70 11.87
C VAL A 1004 -23.71 -4.65 10.94
N GLN A 1005 -24.83 -4.07 11.36
CA GLN A 1005 -25.48 -2.92 10.72
C GLN A 1005 -25.50 -1.69 11.64
N SER A 1006 -25.85 -0.54 11.06
CA SER A 1006 -26.03 0.71 11.82
C SER A 1006 -27.08 0.54 12.92
N GLY A 1007 -26.77 1.02 14.12
CA GLY A 1007 -27.61 0.93 15.31
C GLY A 1007 -27.43 -0.35 16.15
N GLU A 1008 -26.56 -1.28 15.73
CA GLU A 1008 -26.25 -2.47 16.52
C GLU A 1008 -25.30 -2.18 17.69
N GLU A 1009 -25.43 -2.98 18.74
CA GLU A 1009 -24.56 -3.01 19.91
C GLU A 1009 -23.96 -4.41 20.08
N ILE A 1010 -22.66 -4.47 20.32
CA ILE A 1010 -21.94 -5.68 20.70
C ILE A 1010 -21.41 -5.51 22.11
N ASN A 1011 -21.75 -6.44 22.99
CA ASN A 1011 -21.25 -6.52 24.36
C ASN A 1011 -20.30 -7.72 24.49
N ILE A 1012 -19.04 -7.43 24.77
CA ILE A 1012 -18.03 -8.45 25.05
C ILE A 1012 -17.72 -8.43 26.55
N GLN A 1013 -17.77 -9.61 27.18
CA GLN A 1013 -17.31 -9.80 28.55
C GLN A 1013 -16.00 -10.58 28.53
N LEU A 1014 -14.98 -10.01 29.17
CA LEU A 1014 -13.64 -10.58 29.30
C LEU A 1014 -13.30 -10.77 30.78
N PRO A 1015 -13.75 -11.87 31.43
CA PRO A 1015 -13.55 -12.05 32.87
C PRO A 1015 -12.09 -11.85 33.32
N MET A 1016 -11.86 -10.81 34.12
CA MET A 1016 -10.53 -10.34 34.54
C MET A 1016 -10.03 -11.09 35.79
N LYS A 1017 -9.86 -12.41 35.70
CA LYS A 1017 -9.38 -13.20 36.83
C LYS A 1017 -7.87 -12.98 37.06
N ALA A 1018 -7.48 -12.64 38.28
CA ALA A 1018 -6.08 -12.65 38.69
C ALA A 1018 -5.54 -14.09 38.70
N GLN A 1019 -4.36 -14.30 38.13
CA GLN A 1019 -3.75 -15.62 37.96
C GLN A 1019 -2.26 -15.59 38.31
N LEU A 1020 -1.79 -16.71 38.85
CA LEU A 1020 -0.37 -16.99 39.06
C LEU A 1020 0.25 -17.51 37.77
N TYR A 1021 1.42 -16.96 37.42
CA TYR A 1021 2.25 -17.40 36.31
C TYR A 1021 3.56 -17.95 36.83
N GLN A 1022 4.04 -19.03 36.22
CA GLN A 1022 5.37 -19.57 36.44
C GLN A 1022 6.16 -19.50 35.12
N ALA A 1023 7.48 -19.27 35.21
CA ALA A 1023 8.35 -19.31 34.05
C ALA A 1023 8.68 -20.75 33.63
N ASN A 1024 9.21 -20.91 32.41
CA ASN A 1024 9.90 -22.15 32.04
C ASN A 1024 11.04 -22.41 33.07
N PRO A 1025 11.23 -23.65 33.58
CA PRO A 1025 12.29 -23.96 34.54
C PRO A 1025 13.72 -23.60 34.11
N MET A 1026 13.96 -23.43 32.80
CA MET A 1026 15.25 -22.96 32.28
C MET A 1026 15.52 -21.47 32.56
N VAL A 1027 14.50 -20.69 32.90
CA VAL A 1027 14.67 -19.30 33.36
C VAL A 1027 15.11 -19.34 34.82
N GLU A 1028 16.42 -19.49 35.04
CA GLU A 1028 17.03 -19.73 36.35
C GLU A 1028 16.59 -18.70 37.41
N GLN A 1029 16.51 -17.43 37.02
CA GLN A 1029 16.18 -16.30 37.90
C GLN A 1029 14.71 -16.25 38.35
N ALA A 1030 13.84 -17.05 37.73
CA ALA A 1030 12.43 -17.19 38.10
C ALA A 1030 12.09 -18.63 38.56
N ASN A 1031 13.07 -19.52 38.66
CA ASN A 1031 12.84 -20.90 39.08
C ASN A 1031 12.36 -20.95 40.54
N GLY A 1032 11.25 -21.66 40.78
CA GLY A 1032 10.61 -21.68 42.10
C GLY A 1032 9.92 -20.37 42.49
N MET A 1033 9.74 -19.44 41.55
CA MET A 1033 9.01 -18.19 41.76
C MET A 1033 7.71 -18.16 40.95
N VAL A 1034 6.81 -17.26 41.36
CA VAL A 1034 5.54 -16.97 40.69
C VAL A 1034 5.40 -15.46 40.50
N ALA A 1035 4.72 -15.07 39.43
CA ALA A 1035 4.31 -13.70 39.15
C ALA A 1035 2.78 -13.62 39.05
N VAL A 1036 2.20 -12.43 39.22
CA VAL A 1036 0.75 -12.23 39.20
C VAL A 1036 0.36 -11.41 37.96
N LYS A 1037 -0.63 -11.87 37.21
CA LYS A 1037 -1.29 -11.07 36.16
C LYS A 1037 -2.80 -11.02 36.40
N ARG A 1038 -3.42 -9.91 36.02
CA ARG A 1038 -4.87 -9.77 35.88
C ARG A 1038 -5.16 -9.13 34.53
N GLY A 1039 -5.88 -9.86 33.67
CA GLY A 1039 -6.03 -9.44 32.27
C GLY A 1039 -4.67 -9.29 31.59
N PRO A 1040 -4.43 -8.20 30.85
CA PRO A 1040 -3.14 -7.96 30.21
C PRO A 1040 -2.06 -7.44 31.17
N VAL A 1041 -2.42 -7.03 32.39
CA VAL A 1041 -1.54 -6.29 33.32
C VAL A 1041 -0.78 -7.26 34.24
N VAL A 1042 0.54 -7.11 34.29
CA VAL A 1042 1.46 -7.74 35.24
C VAL A 1042 1.50 -6.88 36.51
N TYR A 1043 1.55 -7.52 37.68
CA TYR A 1043 1.58 -6.84 38.98
C TYR A 1043 2.95 -7.01 39.65
N CYS A 1044 3.30 -6.04 40.49
CA CYS A 1044 4.47 -6.06 41.38
C CYS A 1044 4.07 -5.67 42.80
N LEU A 1045 4.96 -5.93 43.75
CA LEU A 1045 4.89 -5.41 45.12
C LEU A 1045 5.95 -4.31 45.27
N GLU A 1046 5.54 -3.14 45.78
CA GLU A 1046 6.47 -2.10 46.25
C GLU A 1046 6.59 -2.15 47.77
N GLY A 1047 7.76 -1.81 48.30
CA GLY A 1047 8.06 -1.87 49.73
C GLY A 1047 7.16 -0.97 50.57
N CYS A 1048 6.66 0.13 50.01
CA CYS A 1048 5.71 1.02 50.68
C CYS A 1048 4.30 0.40 50.86
N ASP A 1049 4.00 -0.72 50.19
CA ASP A 1049 2.76 -1.51 50.40
C ASP A 1049 2.97 -2.68 51.40
N ILE A 1050 4.14 -2.76 52.05
CA ILE A 1050 4.46 -3.75 53.08
C ILE A 1050 4.36 -3.08 54.45
N SER A 1051 3.52 -3.62 55.32
CA SER A 1051 3.38 -3.12 56.70
C SER A 1051 4.22 -3.93 57.69
N GLY A 1052 4.66 -3.27 58.77
CA GLY A 1052 5.47 -3.91 59.83
C GLY A 1052 6.97 -3.91 59.52
N GLU A 1053 7.69 -4.88 60.09
CA GLU A 1053 9.16 -5.00 59.99
C GLU A 1053 9.61 -5.99 58.89
N ALA A 1054 8.68 -6.71 58.26
CA ALA A 1054 9.01 -7.66 57.20
C ALA A 1054 9.52 -6.93 55.95
N THR A 1055 10.51 -7.51 55.29
CA THR A 1055 11.07 -7.02 54.03
C THR A 1055 10.52 -7.78 52.84
N LEU A 1056 10.61 -7.20 51.64
CA LEU A 1056 10.12 -7.83 50.40
C LEU A 1056 10.77 -9.21 50.17
N ASP A 1057 12.05 -9.37 50.52
CA ASP A 1057 12.79 -10.62 50.34
C ASP A 1057 12.40 -11.72 51.34
N GLU A 1058 11.70 -11.38 52.43
CA GLU A 1058 11.18 -12.34 53.40
C GLU A 1058 9.81 -12.90 53.00
N LEU A 1059 9.16 -12.34 51.98
CA LEU A 1059 7.81 -12.74 51.59
C LEU A 1059 7.82 -13.83 50.51
N ALA A 1060 6.87 -14.77 50.63
CA ALA A 1060 6.58 -15.78 49.63
C ALA A 1060 5.08 -15.86 49.35
N LEU A 1061 4.71 -16.13 48.10
CA LEU A 1061 3.32 -16.16 47.66
C LEU A 1061 2.78 -17.60 47.66
N PRO A 1062 1.70 -17.90 48.39
CA PRO A 1062 1.06 -19.22 48.36
C PRO A 1062 0.55 -19.60 46.97
N ILE A 1063 0.71 -20.86 46.57
CA ILE A 1063 0.20 -21.36 45.27
C ILE A 1063 -1.34 -21.36 45.16
N HIS A 1064 -2.03 -21.19 46.29
CA HIS A 1064 -3.49 -21.06 46.39
C HIS A 1064 -3.90 -19.66 46.86
N ALA A 1065 -3.04 -18.66 46.67
CA ALA A 1065 -3.33 -17.27 47.02
C ALA A 1065 -4.64 -16.81 46.38
N THR A 1066 -5.42 -16.05 47.16
CA THR A 1066 -6.62 -15.38 46.69
C THR A 1066 -6.33 -13.90 46.52
N PHE A 1067 -6.95 -13.28 45.53
CA PHE A 1067 -6.73 -11.87 45.21
C PHE A 1067 -8.05 -11.12 45.33
N GLN A 1068 -8.07 -10.12 46.19
CA GLN A 1068 -9.17 -9.18 46.29
C GLN A 1068 -8.79 -7.89 45.54
N GLU A 1069 -9.63 -7.49 44.60
CA GLU A 1069 -9.45 -6.22 43.90
C GLU A 1069 -9.72 -5.04 44.85
N VAL A 1070 -8.79 -4.09 44.88
CA VAL A 1070 -8.86 -2.88 45.69
C VAL A 1070 -8.45 -1.67 44.86
N PRO A 1071 -9.10 -0.50 45.01
CA PRO A 1071 -8.66 0.70 44.31
C PRO A 1071 -7.32 1.22 44.84
N ILE A 1072 -6.50 1.79 43.96
CA ILE A 1072 -5.27 2.52 44.34
C ILE A 1072 -5.61 4.01 44.38
N ALA A 1073 -6.27 4.44 45.46
CA ALA A 1073 -6.87 5.78 45.56
C ALA A 1073 -5.85 6.93 45.48
N GLU A 1074 -4.60 6.68 45.83
CA GLU A 1074 -3.52 7.67 45.76
C GLU A 1074 -2.92 7.84 44.35
N MET A 1075 -3.27 6.99 43.38
CA MET A 1075 -2.80 7.07 42.00
C MET A 1075 -3.93 7.51 41.05
N PRO A 1076 -3.61 8.19 39.94
CA PRO A 1076 -4.61 8.59 38.95
C PRO A 1076 -5.21 7.38 38.21
N TYR A 1077 -6.23 7.63 37.37
CA TYR A 1077 -6.78 6.65 36.40
C TYR A 1077 -7.53 5.46 37.01
N HIS A 1078 -8.02 5.59 38.25
CA HIS A 1078 -8.76 4.59 39.03
C HIS A 1078 -8.24 3.15 38.86
N MET A 1079 -6.93 2.99 39.02
CA MET A 1079 -6.27 1.69 38.86
C MET A 1079 -6.74 0.67 39.90
N VAL A 1080 -6.70 -0.59 39.49
CA VAL A 1080 -6.99 -1.74 40.36
C VAL A 1080 -5.68 -2.31 40.90
N GLY A 1081 -5.59 -2.40 42.23
CA GLY A 1081 -4.60 -3.17 42.96
C GLY A 1081 -5.15 -4.54 43.40
N LEU A 1082 -4.26 -5.45 43.78
CA LEU A 1082 -4.64 -6.79 44.24
C LEU A 1082 -4.15 -7.01 45.67
N GLN A 1083 -5.08 -7.08 46.61
CA GLN A 1083 -4.79 -7.42 47.99
C GLN A 1083 -4.72 -8.95 48.15
N THR A 1084 -3.69 -9.44 48.81
CA THR A 1084 -3.48 -10.87 49.06
C THR A 1084 -2.69 -11.10 50.36
N GLU A 1085 -2.64 -12.35 50.83
CA GLU A 1085 -1.81 -12.76 51.96
C GLU A 1085 -0.54 -13.45 51.46
N MET A 1086 0.61 -12.98 51.93
CA MET A 1086 1.92 -13.60 51.69
C MET A 1086 2.46 -14.21 52.98
N VAL A 1087 3.22 -15.31 52.86
CA VAL A 1087 3.87 -15.97 54.00
C VAL A 1087 5.18 -15.27 54.29
N ILE A 1088 5.44 -14.97 55.57
CA ILE A 1088 6.73 -14.48 56.05
C ILE A 1088 7.63 -15.70 56.28
N ARG A 1089 8.70 -15.78 55.50
CA ARG A 1089 9.71 -16.83 55.61
C ARG A 1089 10.67 -16.53 56.76
N PRO A 1090 11.02 -17.54 57.57
CA PRO A 1090 11.95 -17.35 58.68
C PRO A 1090 13.35 -17.03 58.16
N LYS A 1091 13.96 -15.99 58.72
CA LYS A 1091 15.35 -15.59 58.45
C LYS A 1091 16.25 -16.04 59.61
N GLY A 1092 17.36 -16.72 59.29
CA GLY A 1092 18.43 -16.98 60.25
C GLY A 1092 19.45 -15.84 60.31
N ASP A 1093 20.17 -15.72 61.42
CA ASP A 1093 21.24 -14.72 61.59
C ASP A 1093 22.51 -15.03 60.77
N ALA A 1094 22.65 -16.26 60.28
CA ALA A 1094 23.79 -16.72 59.49
C ALA A 1094 23.46 -16.77 58.00
N LEU A 1095 24.48 -16.53 57.15
CA LEU A 1095 24.37 -16.62 55.68
C LEU A 1095 23.79 -17.96 55.21
N TYR A 1096 24.12 -19.05 55.91
CA TYR A 1096 23.56 -20.37 55.69
C TYR A 1096 23.10 -20.95 57.04
N HIS A 1097 21.88 -21.44 57.10
CA HIS A 1097 21.32 -22.10 58.27
C HIS A 1097 20.55 -23.37 57.85
N PRO A 1098 20.39 -24.37 58.73
CA PRO A 1098 19.49 -25.49 58.46
C PRO A 1098 18.09 -24.99 58.10
N LEU A 1099 17.42 -25.70 57.20
CA LEU A 1099 16.04 -25.39 56.82
C LEU A 1099 15.16 -25.31 58.08
N VAL A 1100 14.51 -24.17 58.28
CA VAL A 1100 13.53 -23.95 59.34
C VAL A 1100 12.15 -24.04 58.70
N GLN A 1101 11.22 -24.71 59.36
CA GLN A 1101 9.84 -24.78 58.90
C GLN A 1101 9.17 -23.40 59.04
N ASP A 1102 8.44 -22.99 58.00
CA ASP A 1102 7.70 -21.72 58.00
C ASP A 1102 6.71 -21.66 59.17
N GLN A 1103 6.64 -20.51 59.85
CA GLN A 1103 5.88 -20.36 61.10
C GLN A 1103 4.38 -20.06 60.89
N ASN A 1104 3.84 -20.28 59.69
CA ASN A 1104 2.48 -19.89 59.28
C ASN A 1104 2.14 -18.40 59.54
N GLN A 1105 3.15 -17.54 59.64
CA GLN A 1105 2.94 -16.10 59.76
C GLN A 1105 2.63 -15.54 58.38
N THR A 1106 1.52 -14.83 58.26
CA THR A 1106 1.12 -14.17 57.02
C THR A 1106 1.08 -12.66 57.19
N LEU A 1107 1.26 -11.97 56.08
CA LEU A 1107 1.13 -10.53 55.96
C LEU A 1107 0.19 -10.21 54.80
N THR A 1108 -0.78 -9.34 55.04
CA THR A 1108 -1.60 -8.78 53.97
C THR A 1108 -0.81 -7.70 53.25
N VAL A 1109 -0.69 -7.83 51.93
CA VAL A 1109 -0.03 -6.86 51.06
C VAL A 1109 -0.95 -6.45 49.92
N ARG A 1110 -0.67 -5.30 49.30
CA ARG A 1110 -1.34 -4.84 48.08
C ARG A 1110 -0.34 -4.82 46.92
N LEU A 1111 -0.59 -5.64 45.91
CA LEU A 1111 0.13 -5.60 44.65
C LEU A 1111 -0.43 -4.48 43.76
N ILE A 1112 0.44 -3.82 43.00
CA ILE A 1112 0.09 -2.74 42.07
C ILE A 1112 0.48 -3.13 40.63
N PRO A 1113 -0.11 -2.51 39.60
CA PRO A 1113 0.32 -2.69 38.22
C PRO A 1113 1.81 -2.37 38.02
N TYR A 1114 2.54 -3.24 37.33
CA TYR A 1114 3.99 -3.09 37.12
C TYR A 1114 4.35 -1.73 36.54
N PHE A 1115 3.63 -1.23 35.53
CA PHE A 1115 3.95 0.06 34.92
C PHE A 1115 3.82 1.26 35.88
N SER A 1116 3.08 1.10 36.98
CA SER A 1116 2.78 2.18 37.93
C SER A 1116 3.82 2.33 39.05
N TRP A 1117 4.79 1.41 39.16
CA TRP A 1117 5.87 1.48 40.14
C TRP A 1117 6.70 2.77 40.02
N ALA A 1118 7.41 3.13 41.09
CA ALA A 1118 8.28 4.31 41.20
C ALA A 1118 7.58 5.67 40.95
N ASN A 1119 6.26 5.74 41.16
CA ASN A 1119 5.48 6.99 41.13
C ASN A 1119 5.19 7.54 42.53
N ARG A 1120 5.63 6.84 43.58
CA ARG A 1120 5.51 7.22 44.99
C ARG A 1120 6.92 7.39 45.59
N GLU A 1121 7.04 7.24 46.91
CA GLU A 1121 8.36 7.20 47.57
C GLU A 1121 9.21 6.04 47.03
N GLU A 1122 10.53 6.26 47.00
CA GLU A 1122 11.48 5.23 46.57
C GLU A 1122 11.42 4.04 47.54
N SER A 1123 11.15 2.84 47.01
CA SER A 1123 11.04 1.62 47.81
C SER A 1123 11.48 0.39 47.00
N ASP A 1124 11.73 -0.72 47.69
CA ASP A 1124 12.04 -2.00 47.04
C ASP A 1124 10.89 -2.43 46.13
N MET A 1125 11.18 -3.14 45.04
CA MET A 1125 10.16 -3.64 44.12
C MET A 1125 10.51 -5.05 43.64
N SER A 1126 9.51 -5.92 43.47
CA SER A 1126 9.64 -7.20 42.76
C SER A 1126 8.37 -7.58 42.01
N VAL A 1127 8.57 -8.15 40.81
CA VAL A 1127 7.52 -8.83 40.02
C VAL A 1127 7.42 -10.33 40.35
N TRP A 1128 8.56 -10.97 40.62
CA TRP A 1128 8.64 -12.40 40.92
C TRP A 1128 8.77 -12.65 42.42
N PHE A 1129 7.96 -13.56 42.94
CA PHE A 1129 7.91 -13.93 44.35
C PHE A 1129 8.22 -15.41 44.54
N PRO A 1130 9.02 -15.81 45.54
CA PRO A 1130 9.17 -17.21 45.91
C PRO A 1130 7.81 -17.87 46.14
N ARG A 1131 7.62 -19.10 45.64
CA ARG A 1131 6.42 -19.88 45.92
C ARG A 1131 6.45 -20.41 47.37
N ALA A 1132 5.36 -20.25 48.11
CA ALA A 1132 5.15 -20.86 49.43
C ALA A 1132 4.39 -22.18 49.31
#